data_AF-A0A6I8QE27-F1
#
_entry.id   AF-A0A6I8QE27-F1
#
_cell.length_a   1.000
_cell.length_b   1.000
_cell.length_c   1.000
_cell.angle_alpha   90.00
_cell.angle_beta   90.00
_cell.angle_gamma   90.00
#
_symmetry.space_group_name_H-M   'P 1'
#
loop_
_entity.id
_entity.type
_entity.pdbx_description
1 polymer ?
#
loop_
_entity_poly.entity_id
_entity_poly.type
_entity_poly.pdbx_seq_one_letter_code
_entity_poly.pdbx_strand_id
1 'polypeptide(L)'
;MEKLKEESKGCWEMVPTSQTIMVSLQSVESDVLRSLFNNPSTIKPAEVVRYGAGYVACAVIAILFLIFMLVFGIIYCVFQCRGERIFKRCEGMFCHRVPVFLLLFLTCTVLLAGVICTFCLNQKVQEEFAPGVYEVTDSLQRFRSSIDNLPLVLEKISSDFSIPKQKVLDELQSFGPDINRTLSAKLNQEIYPLLQDSYQTAKQLKEAAQAVVDVNVAVKLLQKSQSKLVAELSSHRQNLERTLSDTQCKECKEAAAIVPQLQQTANYSQIPSLDDYVKKLTQVRKINLTGIFLSPSDLAVMGNILMCEFLFFFIPETKKALDTIEGKINSLISSVPIQQYTEPIHKALLEAEEKSAVYGKEAERYEYYRWVIGITLCCVLLLITICTFLGLLLGVWYLYLQQDGVSSNLRQTGYLLLKGEVYVSFCFSWLLIILVYVTFLVGGNVQTLLCEPWANGEIYSFLDDPNNLPPSVSLSNRLGLREDVNISYMYQLCKEGAPIWDVLQVDDPTGMLQSINITQYTAEIQNKVNNFTVDLSGLTIMTIIAIKTLYEYSHSGIEKVPYDAMLAQIQPPLVTLDLGHLASMLKSLATVQNNDTIRTQLQNEANALGGIQNGTVREQNVHLSKLNDSLHSLAEHLPNMQANINHTIENIRSLQDTLIGGIIQLLKNESTCLLRKAIAHFTQYLDWVTKLITEDVSSCQSVPRTLDNIHTVVCDNITNPWNGFWFCLAWCTFFLIPNILLSIKSVEHFSLLKPISSHSRLEEENPFPLTGKSHPFAVQSIRTSEIL
;
A
#
# COMPACT_ATOMS: atom_id res chain seq x y z
N MET A 1 20.44 -36.35 7.55
CA MET A 1 19.73 -35.91 8.77
C MET A 1 18.23 -36.21 8.67
N GLU A 2 17.54 -35.90 7.58
CA GLU A 2 16.11 -36.31 7.39
C GLU A 2 15.89 -37.83 7.42
N LYS A 3 16.80 -38.64 6.86
CA LYS A 3 16.71 -40.12 6.91
C LYS A 3 16.82 -40.74 8.31
N LEU A 4 17.49 -40.07 9.26
CA LEU A 4 17.54 -40.52 10.67
C LEU A 4 16.28 -40.08 11.45
N LYS A 5 15.56 -39.07 10.94
CA LYS A 5 14.25 -38.63 11.45
C LYS A 5 13.12 -39.57 11.03
N GLU A 6 13.28 -40.25 9.88
CA GLU A 6 12.35 -41.27 9.37
C GLU A 6 12.51 -42.64 10.05
N GLU A 7 13.74 -43.08 10.33
CA GLU A 7 13.96 -44.38 11.01
C GLU A 7 13.60 -44.34 12.52
N SER A 8 13.63 -43.17 13.16
CA SER A 8 13.16 -42.96 14.53
C SER A 8 11.63 -42.98 14.67
N LYS A 9 10.87 -42.74 13.59
CA LYS A 9 9.40 -42.82 13.61
C LYS A 9 8.89 -44.26 13.61
N GLY A 10 9.66 -45.20 13.05
CA GLY A 10 9.25 -46.60 12.88
C GLY A 10 9.18 -47.46 14.15
N CYS A 11 9.71 -46.98 15.29
CA CYS A 11 9.72 -47.76 16.54
C CYS A 11 8.55 -47.45 17.49
N TRP A 12 7.75 -46.40 17.26
CA TRP A 12 6.63 -46.03 18.14
C TRP A 12 5.25 -46.48 17.64
N GLU A 13 5.12 -46.92 16.38
CA GLU A 13 3.84 -47.36 15.81
C GLU A 13 3.65 -48.88 15.87
N MET A 14 3.54 -49.46 17.06
CA MET A 14 2.92 -50.79 17.22
C MET A 14 2.19 -50.91 18.57
N VAL A 15 1.08 -50.18 18.76
CA VAL A 15 0.01 -50.56 19.71
C VAL A 15 -1.35 -50.20 19.09
N PRO A 16 -2.37 -51.09 19.08
CA PRO A 16 -3.62 -50.86 18.39
C PRO A 16 -4.52 -49.86 19.12
N THR A 17 -5.30 -49.15 18.30
CA THR A 17 -6.36 -48.20 18.62
C THR A 17 -7.40 -48.75 19.60
N SER A 18 -7.61 -48.04 20.70
CA SER A 18 -8.86 -48.09 21.46
C SER A 18 -9.19 -46.70 22.02
N GLN A 19 -10.04 -45.96 21.31
CA GLN A 19 -10.48 -44.59 21.63
C GLN A 19 -11.00 -44.43 23.07
N THR A 20 -11.52 -45.50 23.68
CA THR A 20 -12.04 -45.48 25.06
C THR A 20 -10.93 -45.46 26.12
N ILE A 21 -9.72 -45.94 25.80
CA ILE A 21 -8.56 -45.94 26.71
C ILE A 21 -7.90 -44.56 26.71
N MET A 22 -7.76 -43.92 25.54
CA MET A 22 -7.21 -42.57 25.42
C MET A 22 -8.04 -41.54 26.20
N VAL A 23 -9.37 -41.57 26.07
CA VAL A 23 -10.27 -40.68 26.84
C VAL A 23 -10.14 -40.92 28.35
N SER A 24 -9.88 -42.17 28.78
CA SER A 24 -9.70 -42.51 30.20
C SER A 24 -8.33 -42.08 30.76
N LEU A 25 -7.25 -42.07 29.96
CA LEU A 25 -5.95 -41.53 30.37
C LEU A 25 -5.97 -39.99 30.39
N GLN A 26 -6.64 -39.36 29.43
CA GLN A 26 -6.85 -37.90 29.35
C GLN A 26 -7.49 -37.30 30.60
N SER A 27 -8.55 -37.94 31.12
CA SER A 27 -9.21 -37.49 32.35
C SER A 27 -8.27 -37.56 33.57
N VAL A 28 -7.38 -38.55 33.61
CA VAL A 28 -6.46 -38.75 34.74
C VAL A 28 -5.28 -37.76 34.70
N GLU A 29 -4.76 -37.42 33.52
CA GLU A 29 -3.66 -36.46 33.36
C GLU A 29 -4.09 -35.01 33.66
N SER A 30 -5.28 -34.62 33.20
CA SER A 30 -5.88 -33.32 33.52
C SER A 30 -6.25 -33.19 35.00
N ASP A 31 -6.75 -34.24 35.65
CA ASP A 31 -7.03 -34.26 37.10
C ASP A 31 -5.74 -34.17 37.96
N VAL A 32 -4.64 -34.79 37.52
CA VAL A 32 -3.33 -34.69 38.18
C VAL A 32 -2.75 -33.26 38.05
N LEU A 33 -2.79 -32.66 36.86
CA LEU A 33 -2.38 -31.26 36.66
C LEU A 33 -3.25 -30.30 37.49
N ARG A 34 -4.57 -30.48 37.44
CA ARG A 34 -5.54 -29.70 38.22
C ARG A 34 -5.28 -29.79 39.73
N SER A 35 -4.96 -30.96 40.25
CA SER A 35 -4.66 -31.14 41.68
C SER A 35 -3.30 -30.54 42.08
N LEU A 36 -2.28 -30.61 41.22
CA LEU A 36 -0.98 -29.96 41.42
C LEU A 36 -1.09 -28.43 41.52
N PHE A 37 -1.90 -27.80 40.66
CA PHE A 37 -2.04 -26.34 40.63
C PHE A 37 -2.99 -25.79 41.71
N ASN A 38 -4.05 -26.53 42.09
CA ASN A 38 -5.07 -26.02 43.01
C ASN A 38 -4.85 -26.40 44.48
N ASN A 39 -4.36 -27.61 44.78
CA ASN A 39 -4.03 -28.03 46.15
C ASN A 39 -3.17 -29.31 46.15
N PRO A 40 -1.83 -29.21 46.33
CA PRO A 40 -0.94 -30.38 46.29
C PRO A 40 -1.18 -31.39 47.43
N SER A 41 -1.97 -31.02 48.45
CA SER A 41 -2.31 -31.86 49.61
C SER A 41 -3.50 -32.80 49.39
N THR A 42 -4.25 -32.67 48.29
CA THR A 42 -5.49 -33.44 48.01
C THR A 42 -5.34 -34.52 46.93
N ILE A 43 -4.11 -34.90 46.60
CA ILE A 43 -3.84 -35.91 45.57
C ILE A 43 -4.35 -37.28 46.05
N LYS A 44 -5.36 -37.83 45.37
CA LYS A 44 -5.89 -39.18 45.66
C LYS A 44 -4.87 -40.23 45.17
N PRO A 45 -4.46 -41.19 46.02
CA PRO A 45 -3.46 -42.19 45.65
C PRO A 45 -3.89 -43.10 44.49
N ALA A 46 -5.19 -43.29 44.25
CA ALA A 46 -5.69 -44.14 43.17
C ALA A 46 -5.53 -43.54 41.75
N GLU A 47 -5.63 -42.21 41.60
CA GLU A 47 -5.42 -41.49 40.32
C GLU A 47 -3.93 -41.43 39.97
N VAL A 48 -3.07 -41.19 40.96
CA VAL A 48 -1.59 -41.23 40.81
C VAL A 48 -1.09 -42.62 40.43
N VAL A 49 -1.74 -43.69 40.88
CA VAL A 49 -1.29 -45.06 40.59
C VAL A 49 -1.57 -45.47 39.14
N ARG A 50 -2.55 -44.87 38.45
CA ARG A 50 -2.90 -45.23 37.06
C ARG A 50 -2.05 -44.48 36.03
N TYR A 51 -1.81 -43.18 36.23
CA TYR A 51 -0.82 -42.37 35.49
C TYR A 51 0.62 -42.77 35.88
N GLY A 52 0.86 -43.00 37.16
CA GLY A 52 2.15 -43.38 37.74
C GLY A 52 2.53 -44.84 37.57
N ALA A 53 1.72 -45.68 36.93
CA ALA A 53 1.99 -47.12 36.83
C ALA A 53 3.35 -47.40 36.18
N GLY A 54 3.68 -46.68 35.09
CA GLY A 54 4.97 -46.75 34.42
C GLY A 54 6.12 -46.26 35.31
N TYR A 55 5.93 -45.13 35.99
CA TYR A 55 6.92 -44.57 36.92
C TYR A 55 7.20 -45.48 38.12
N VAL A 56 6.16 -46.07 38.71
CA VAL A 56 6.24 -47.03 39.80
C VAL A 56 6.93 -48.31 39.32
N ALA A 57 6.62 -48.80 38.12
CA ALA A 57 7.31 -49.95 37.54
C ALA A 57 8.81 -49.69 37.36
N CYS A 58 9.18 -48.52 36.80
CA CYS A 58 10.58 -48.10 36.68
C CYS A 58 11.27 -47.95 38.04
N ALA A 59 10.59 -47.42 39.06
CA ALA A 59 11.11 -47.34 40.43
C ALA A 59 11.38 -48.72 41.03
N VAL A 60 10.45 -49.67 40.85
CA VAL A 60 10.62 -51.05 41.30
C VAL A 60 11.80 -51.70 40.59
N ILE A 61 11.94 -51.53 39.27
CA ILE A 61 13.08 -52.05 38.49
C ILE A 61 14.40 -51.47 39.00
N ALA A 62 14.46 -50.15 39.26
CA ALA A 62 15.65 -49.49 39.79
C ALA A 62 16.04 -50.03 41.18
N ILE A 63 15.07 -50.25 42.07
CA ILE A 63 15.30 -50.84 43.40
C ILE A 63 15.78 -52.29 43.28
N LEU A 64 15.15 -53.10 42.43
CA LEU A 64 15.55 -54.48 42.20
C LEU A 64 16.97 -54.56 41.64
N PHE A 65 17.33 -53.68 40.69
CA PHE A 65 18.69 -53.57 40.17
C PHE A 65 19.70 -53.23 41.28
N LEU A 66 19.38 -52.25 42.13
CA LEU A 66 20.24 -51.83 43.22
C LEU A 66 20.48 -52.98 44.22
N ILE A 67 19.40 -53.67 44.63
CA ILE A 67 19.49 -54.83 45.52
C ILE A 67 20.34 -55.94 44.87
N PHE A 68 20.07 -56.25 43.59
CA PHE A 68 20.83 -57.27 42.86
C PHE A 68 22.33 -56.94 42.83
N MET A 69 22.69 -55.71 42.45
CA MET A 69 24.09 -55.29 42.33
C MET A 69 24.81 -55.27 43.67
N LEU A 70 24.16 -54.82 44.75
CA LEU A 70 24.75 -54.84 46.09
C LEU A 70 24.93 -56.27 46.63
N VAL A 71 23.87 -57.08 46.58
CA VAL A 71 23.90 -58.46 47.11
C VAL A 71 24.90 -59.31 46.33
N PHE A 72 24.81 -59.28 44.99
CA PHE A 72 25.72 -60.03 44.13
C PHE A 72 27.17 -59.54 44.25
N GLY A 73 27.39 -58.22 44.40
CA GLY A 73 28.72 -57.66 44.64
C GLY A 73 29.34 -58.11 45.97
N ILE A 74 28.56 -58.14 47.06
CA ILE A 74 29.02 -58.65 48.37
C ILE A 74 29.35 -60.15 48.27
N ILE A 75 28.46 -60.94 47.66
CA ILE A 75 28.72 -62.38 47.43
C ILE A 75 30.01 -62.56 46.63
N TYR A 76 30.17 -61.81 45.54
CA TYR A 76 31.36 -61.86 44.70
C TYR A 76 32.63 -61.54 45.51
N CYS A 77 32.60 -60.48 46.31
CA CYS A 77 33.72 -60.07 47.16
C CYS A 77 34.09 -61.16 48.18
N VAL A 78 33.11 -61.76 48.86
CA VAL A 78 33.33 -62.82 49.86
C VAL A 78 33.95 -64.07 49.22
N PHE A 79 33.43 -64.53 48.08
CA PHE A 79 33.96 -65.69 47.36
C PHE A 79 35.40 -65.44 46.89
N GLN A 80 35.69 -64.25 46.36
CA GLN A 80 37.04 -63.87 45.94
C GLN A 80 38.03 -63.78 47.12
N CYS A 81 37.62 -63.25 48.28
CA CYS A 81 38.44 -63.23 49.49
C CYS A 81 38.78 -64.63 50.01
N ARG A 82 37.90 -65.62 49.78
CA ARG A 82 38.12 -67.03 50.14
C ARG A 82 38.88 -67.82 49.07
N GLY A 83 39.15 -67.22 47.90
CA GLY A 83 39.76 -67.92 46.76
C GLY A 83 38.84 -68.96 46.11
N GLU A 84 37.53 -68.88 46.36
CA GLU A 84 36.53 -69.83 45.87
C GLU A 84 35.88 -69.35 44.57
N ARG A 85 35.45 -70.29 43.72
CA ARG A 85 34.76 -69.98 42.45
C ARG A 85 33.26 -69.85 42.67
N ILE A 86 32.63 -68.92 41.95
CA ILE A 86 31.19 -68.66 42.05
C ILE A 86 30.43 -69.61 41.11
N PHE A 87 30.98 -69.90 39.93
CA PHE A 87 30.37 -70.83 38.99
C PHE A 87 31.00 -72.23 39.08
N LYS A 88 30.16 -73.26 39.25
CA LYS A 88 30.60 -74.67 39.19
C LYS A 88 31.14 -75.02 37.80
N ARG A 89 32.04 -76.01 37.73
CA ARG A 89 32.59 -76.53 36.47
C ARG A 89 31.48 -77.25 35.70
N CYS A 90 31.02 -76.68 34.59
CA CYS A 90 29.99 -77.29 33.74
C CYS A 90 30.65 -78.06 32.57
N GLU A 91 30.13 -79.25 32.29
CA GLU A 91 30.44 -80.05 31.10
C GLU A 91 29.27 -79.88 30.10
N GLY A 92 29.43 -78.99 29.11
CA GLY A 92 28.41 -78.70 28.09
C GLY A 92 28.85 -77.66 27.05
N MET A 93 28.17 -77.60 25.90
CA MET A 93 28.54 -76.72 24.75
C MET A 93 28.59 -75.23 25.10
N PHE A 94 27.65 -74.74 25.93
CA PHE A 94 27.62 -73.34 26.41
C PHE A 94 28.68 -73.01 27.49
N CYS A 95 29.44 -74.02 27.95
CA CYS A 95 30.51 -73.82 28.93
C CYS A 95 31.92 -73.80 28.29
N HIS A 96 31.98 -73.75 26.95
CA HIS A 96 33.22 -73.59 26.21
C HIS A 96 33.66 -72.11 26.21
N ARG A 97 34.98 -71.87 26.13
CA ARG A 97 35.57 -70.52 26.25
C ARG A 97 35.13 -69.56 25.16
N VAL A 98 35.00 -70.06 23.93
CA VAL A 98 34.68 -69.28 22.72
C VAL A 98 33.31 -68.59 22.79
N PRO A 99 32.19 -69.27 23.09
CA PRO A 99 30.88 -68.60 23.16
C PRO A 99 30.81 -67.55 24.27
N VAL A 100 31.49 -67.76 25.41
CA VAL A 100 31.56 -66.77 26.50
C VAL A 100 32.28 -65.50 26.04
N PHE A 101 33.42 -65.65 25.36
CA PHE A 101 34.17 -64.51 24.81
C PHE A 101 33.41 -63.78 23.71
N LEU A 102 32.73 -64.50 22.82
CA LEU A 102 31.91 -63.88 21.77
C LEU A 102 30.74 -63.10 22.36
N LEU A 103 30.05 -63.65 23.36
CA LEU A 103 28.95 -62.97 24.02
C LEU A 103 29.43 -61.76 24.83
N LEU A 104 30.61 -61.84 25.46
CA LEU A 104 31.24 -60.70 26.14
C LEU A 104 31.62 -59.60 25.13
N PHE A 105 32.20 -59.98 23.98
CA PHE A 105 32.50 -59.03 22.90
C PHE A 105 31.24 -58.31 22.40
N LEU A 106 30.17 -59.06 22.11
CA LEU A 106 28.89 -58.50 21.67
C LEU A 106 28.31 -57.55 22.72
N THR A 107 28.32 -57.96 23.99
CA THR A 107 27.86 -57.13 25.12
C THR A 107 28.69 -55.85 25.23
N CYS A 108 30.01 -55.94 25.07
CA CYS A 108 30.92 -54.80 25.08
C CYS A 108 30.64 -53.83 23.91
N THR A 109 30.34 -54.33 22.70
CA THR A 109 29.97 -53.50 21.55
C THR A 109 28.65 -52.77 21.79
N VAL A 110 27.65 -53.47 22.33
CA VAL A 110 26.35 -52.89 22.69
C VAL A 110 26.49 -51.83 23.78
N LEU A 111 27.35 -52.07 24.79
CA LEU A 111 27.69 -51.08 25.80
C LEU A 111 28.39 -49.87 25.21
N LEU A 112 29.36 -50.07 24.31
CA LEU A 112 30.09 -48.97 23.67
C LEU A 112 29.15 -48.06 22.87
N ALA A 113 28.21 -48.64 22.10
CA ALA A 113 27.20 -47.86 21.39
C ALA A 113 26.34 -47.02 22.36
N GLY A 114 25.87 -47.62 23.45
CA GLY A 114 25.12 -46.91 24.49
C GLY A 114 25.93 -45.79 25.13
N VAL A 115 27.22 -46.01 25.41
CA VAL A 115 28.12 -45.00 26.00
C VAL A 115 28.31 -43.82 25.06
N ILE A 116 28.55 -44.07 23.77
CA ILE A 116 28.66 -43.02 22.74
C ILE A 116 27.37 -42.19 22.69
N CYS A 117 26.21 -42.85 22.60
CA CYS A 117 24.91 -42.16 22.59
C CYS A 117 24.69 -41.34 23.86
N THR A 118 25.01 -41.89 25.02
CA THR A 118 24.87 -41.20 26.31
C THR A 118 25.76 -39.97 26.39
N PHE A 119 27.02 -40.04 25.93
CA PHE A 119 27.90 -38.87 25.84
C PHE A 119 27.33 -37.79 24.90
N CYS A 120 26.95 -38.18 23.68
CA CYS A 120 26.40 -37.26 22.69
C CYS A 120 25.13 -36.56 23.21
N LEU A 121 24.21 -37.31 23.81
CA LEU A 121 22.95 -36.76 24.31
C LEU A 121 23.15 -35.92 25.57
N ASN A 122 24.07 -36.30 26.47
CA ASN A 122 24.43 -35.49 27.62
C ASN A 122 24.98 -34.12 27.21
N GLN A 123 25.84 -34.11 26.19
CA GLN A 123 26.42 -32.89 25.65
C GLN A 123 25.39 -32.07 24.87
N LYS A 124 24.52 -32.73 24.09
CA LYS A 124 23.46 -32.06 23.33
C LYS A 124 22.49 -31.30 24.23
N VAL A 125 22.07 -31.89 25.35
CA VAL A 125 21.21 -31.19 26.34
C VAL A 125 21.90 -29.91 26.83
N GLN A 126 23.18 -30.00 27.24
CA GLN A 126 23.93 -28.86 27.75
C GLN A 126 24.11 -27.75 26.70
N GLU A 127 24.35 -28.11 25.44
CA GLU A 127 24.52 -27.15 24.34
C GLU A 127 23.22 -26.43 23.98
N GLU A 128 22.08 -27.11 24.07
CA GLU A 128 20.77 -26.54 23.72
C GLU A 128 20.10 -25.79 24.89
N PHE A 129 20.48 -26.06 26.13
CA PHE A 129 19.78 -25.53 27.30
C PHE A 129 19.89 -24.01 27.44
N ALA A 130 21.11 -23.46 27.48
CA ALA A 130 21.32 -22.02 27.67
C ALA A 130 20.78 -21.18 26.48
N PRO A 131 21.03 -21.54 25.20
CA PRO A 131 20.37 -20.89 24.07
C PRO A 131 18.85 -21.02 24.11
N GLY A 132 18.32 -22.15 24.57
CA GLY A 132 16.88 -22.35 24.70
C GLY A 132 16.23 -21.41 25.71
N VAL A 133 16.83 -21.25 26.89
CA VAL A 133 16.36 -20.29 27.91
C VAL A 133 16.35 -18.86 27.36
N TYR A 134 17.39 -18.49 26.61
CA TYR A 134 17.46 -17.19 25.95
C TYR A 134 16.36 -17.03 24.89
N GLU A 135 16.17 -18.00 23.99
CA GLU A 135 15.18 -17.91 22.90
C GLU A 135 13.74 -17.83 23.42
N VAL A 136 13.42 -18.48 24.54
CA VAL A 136 12.11 -18.33 25.21
C VAL A 136 11.89 -16.89 25.67
N THR A 137 12.88 -16.31 26.35
CA THR A 137 12.80 -14.92 26.86
C THR A 137 12.76 -13.92 25.71
N ASP A 138 13.58 -14.12 24.67
CA ASP A 138 13.62 -13.27 23.48
C ASP A 138 12.32 -13.38 22.66
N SER A 139 11.72 -14.57 22.55
CA SER A 139 10.42 -14.74 21.88
C SER A 139 9.29 -13.99 22.60
N LEU A 140 9.32 -13.97 23.95
CA LEU A 140 8.38 -13.17 24.74
C LEU A 140 8.63 -11.66 24.57
N GLN A 141 9.90 -11.24 24.58
CA GLN A 141 10.28 -9.84 24.38
C GLN A 141 9.88 -9.32 22.98
N ARG A 142 10.15 -10.09 21.93
CA ARG A 142 9.73 -9.77 20.55
C ARG A 142 8.21 -9.62 20.45
N PHE A 143 7.47 -10.51 21.11
CA PHE A 143 6.01 -10.42 21.14
C PHE A 143 5.53 -9.16 21.87
N ARG A 144 6.12 -8.84 23.04
CA ARG A 144 5.83 -7.60 23.78
C ARG A 144 6.12 -6.36 22.94
N SER A 145 7.27 -6.29 22.29
CA SER A 145 7.61 -5.18 21.38
C SER A 145 6.61 -5.03 20.23
N SER A 146 6.06 -6.14 19.72
CA SER A 146 5.01 -6.09 18.69
C SER A 146 3.72 -5.43 19.22
N ILE A 147 3.36 -5.69 20.48
CA ILE A 147 2.20 -5.06 21.13
C ILE A 147 2.47 -3.58 21.44
N ASP A 148 3.68 -3.26 21.91
CA ASP A 148 4.09 -1.88 22.24
C ASP A 148 4.13 -0.96 21.01
N ASN A 149 4.31 -1.53 19.82
CA ASN A 149 4.31 -0.77 18.56
C ASN A 149 2.90 -0.44 18.03
N LEU A 150 1.84 -1.09 18.54
CA LEU A 150 0.49 -0.92 18.02
C LEU A 150 -0.05 0.53 18.14
N PRO A 151 0.17 1.28 19.24
CA PRO A 151 -0.23 2.68 19.34
C PRO A 151 0.48 3.60 18.33
N LEU A 152 1.76 3.34 18.03
CA LEU A 152 2.54 4.12 17.06
C LEU A 152 1.95 4.01 15.64
N VAL A 153 1.38 2.86 15.30
CA VAL A 153 0.77 2.69 13.99
C VAL A 153 -0.53 3.49 13.86
N LEU A 154 -1.27 3.66 14.96
CA LEU A 154 -2.50 4.45 14.97
C LEU A 154 -2.21 5.96 14.94
N GLU A 155 -1.12 6.40 15.59
CA GLU A 155 -0.59 7.77 15.42
C GLU A 155 -0.17 8.04 13.97
N LYS A 156 0.44 7.03 13.31
CA LYS A 156 0.80 7.11 11.89
C LYS A 156 -0.43 7.27 11.00
N ILE A 157 -1.54 6.57 11.27
CA ILE A 157 -2.79 6.75 10.51
C ILE A 157 -3.24 8.22 10.55
N SER A 158 -3.24 8.84 11.74
CA SER A 158 -3.60 10.25 11.91
C SER A 158 -2.67 11.17 11.12
N SER A 159 -1.35 10.98 11.26
CA SER A 159 -0.35 11.78 10.55
C SER A 159 -0.46 11.64 9.02
N ASP A 160 -0.70 10.44 8.53
CA ASP A 160 -0.74 10.14 7.09
C ASP A 160 -2.02 10.69 6.41
N PHE A 161 -3.03 11.16 7.16
CA PHE A 161 -4.16 11.92 6.60
C PHE A 161 -3.71 13.23 5.90
N SER A 162 -2.55 13.75 6.27
CA SER A 162 -1.93 14.89 5.58
C SER A 162 -1.72 14.63 4.09
N ILE A 163 -1.54 13.37 3.66
CA ILE A 163 -1.29 12.99 2.27
C ILE A 163 -2.52 13.26 1.37
N PRO A 164 -3.72 12.65 1.60
CA PRO A 164 -4.90 12.95 0.81
C PRO A 164 -5.33 14.41 0.96
N LYS A 165 -5.17 15.02 2.16
CA LYS A 165 -5.43 16.45 2.37
C LYS A 165 -4.58 17.32 1.43
N GLN A 166 -3.27 17.06 1.36
CA GLN A 166 -2.37 17.82 0.51
C GLN A 166 -2.70 17.65 -0.97
N LYS A 167 -3.02 16.42 -1.43
CA LYS A 167 -3.45 16.20 -2.82
C LYS A 167 -4.67 17.05 -3.20
N VAL A 168 -5.66 17.14 -2.31
CA VAL A 168 -6.85 17.98 -2.57
C VAL A 168 -6.50 19.46 -2.52
N LEU A 169 -5.61 19.88 -1.63
CA LEU A 169 -5.12 21.27 -1.60
C LEU A 169 -4.37 21.64 -2.88
N ASP A 170 -3.57 20.73 -3.45
CA ASP A 170 -2.85 20.94 -4.70
C ASP A 170 -3.83 21.05 -5.88
N GLU A 171 -4.86 20.19 -5.94
CA GLU A 171 -5.94 20.31 -6.93
C GLU A 171 -6.73 21.63 -6.77
N LEU A 172 -6.93 22.09 -5.53
CA LEU A 172 -7.62 23.35 -5.25
C LEU A 172 -6.77 24.57 -5.66
N GLN A 173 -5.44 24.47 -5.59
CA GLN A 173 -4.53 25.50 -6.10
C GLN A 173 -4.56 25.58 -7.63
N SER A 174 -4.65 24.45 -8.34
CA SER A 174 -4.74 24.43 -9.81
C SER A 174 -6.12 24.83 -10.33
N PHE A 175 -7.17 24.67 -9.52
CA PHE A 175 -8.56 24.93 -9.89
C PHE A 175 -8.83 26.31 -10.48
N GLY A 176 -8.29 27.37 -9.87
CA GLY A 176 -8.46 28.74 -10.35
C GLY A 176 -7.87 28.95 -11.76
N PRO A 177 -6.57 28.65 -11.96
CA PRO A 177 -5.93 28.66 -13.28
C PRO A 177 -6.63 27.77 -14.32
N ASP A 178 -7.06 26.57 -13.94
CA ASP A 178 -7.72 25.61 -14.83
C ASP A 178 -9.06 26.13 -15.32
N ILE A 179 -9.91 26.63 -14.40
CA ILE A 179 -11.19 27.26 -14.76
C ILE A 179 -10.94 28.48 -15.64
N ASN A 180 -9.97 29.32 -15.31
CA ASN A 180 -9.69 30.52 -16.11
C ASN A 180 -9.32 30.15 -17.56
N ARG A 181 -8.54 29.08 -17.74
CA ARG A 181 -8.18 28.56 -19.06
C ARG A 181 -9.41 28.03 -19.81
N THR A 182 -10.26 27.25 -19.15
CA THR A 182 -11.47 26.69 -19.76
C THR A 182 -12.49 27.80 -20.09
N LEU A 183 -12.66 28.77 -19.19
CA LEU A 183 -13.49 29.96 -19.39
C LEU A 183 -12.97 30.77 -20.58
N SER A 184 -11.67 31.09 -20.60
CA SER A 184 -11.04 31.82 -21.70
C SER A 184 -11.22 31.10 -23.04
N ALA A 185 -11.06 29.77 -23.07
CA ALA A 185 -11.29 28.98 -24.27
C ALA A 185 -12.75 29.06 -24.75
N LYS A 186 -13.72 28.95 -23.83
CA LYS A 186 -15.14 29.05 -24.14
C LYS A 186 -15.54 30.44 -24.63
N LEU A 187 -15.06 31.49 -23.97
CA LEU A 187 -15.24 32.86 -24.44
C LEU A 187 -14.71 33.01 -25.87
N ASN A 188 -13.46 32.60 -26.11
CA ASN A 188 -12.78 32.70 -27.40
C ASN A 188 -13.49 31.95 -28.53
N GLN A 189 -14.03 30.76 -28.26
CA GLN A 189 -14.67 29.92 -29.27
C GLN A 189 -16.12 30.30 -29.56
N GLU A 190 -16.91 30.61 -28.53
CA GLU A 190 -18.37 30.76 -28.68
C GLU A 190 -18.81 32.22 -28.73
N ILE A 191 -18.07 33.15 -28.10
CA ILE A 191 -18.59 34.47 -27.75
C ILE A 191 -17.89 35.60 -28.51
N TYR A 192 -16.56 35.55 -28.61
CA TYR A 192 -15.81 36.53 -29.41
C TYR A 192 -16.26 36.60 -30.89
N PRO A 193 -16.56 35.47 -31.59
CA PRO A 193 -17.07 35.52 -32.95
C PRO A 193 -18.42 36.26 -33.06
N LEU A 194 -19.35 35.99 -32.14
CA LEU A 194 -20.66 36.63 -32.12
C LEU A 194 -20.56 38.15 -31.88
N LEU A 195 -19.66 38.57 -30.98
CA LEU A 195 -19.36 39.99 -30.74
C LEU A 195 -18.73 40.65 -31.96
N GLN A 196 -17.80 39.96 -32.63
CA GLN A 196 -17.15 40.47 -33.84
C GLN A 196 -18.15 40.69 -34.97
N ASP A 197 -19.06 39.74 -35.20
CA ASP A 197 -20.12 39.85 -36.21
C ASP A 197 -21.09 41.00 -35.89
N SER A 198 -21.45 41.14 -34.61
CA SER A 198 -22.32 42.23 -34.12
C SER A 198 -21.64 43.60 -34.29
N TYR A 199 -20.32 43.67 -34.05
CA TYR A 199 -19.52 44.87 -34.26
C TYR A 199 -19.47 45.27 -35.74
N GLN A 200 -19.24 44.33 -36.66
CA GLN A 200 -19.24 44.62 -38.09
C GLN A 200 -20.58 45.16 -38.55
N THR A 201 -21.69 44.55 -38.10
CA THR A 201 -23.04 45.07 -38.41
C THR A 201 -23.25 46.48 -37.87
N ALA A 202 -22.87 46.74 -36.61
CA ALA A 202 -22.96 48.08 -36.03
C ALA A 202 -22.14 49.14 -36.79
N LYS A 203 -20.96 48.75 -37.29
CA LYS A 203 -20.12 49.62 -38.12
C LYS A 203 -20.81 49.95 -39.45
N GLN A 204 -21.33 48.94 -40.15
CA GLN A 204 -22.07 49.10 -41.39
C GLN A 204 -23.30 50.01 -41.21
N LEU A 205 -24.06 49.83 -40.12
CA LEU A 205 -25.21 50.69 -39.79
C LEU A 205 -24.82 52.15 -39.61
N LYS A 206 -23.69 52.39 -38.93
CA LYS A 206 -23.17 53.75 -38.70
C LYS A 206 -22.74 54.41 -40.00
N GLU A 207 -22.03 53.68 -40.86
CA GLU A 207 -21.57 54.16 -42.17
C GLU A 207 -22.74 54.44 -43.11
N ALA A 208 -23.72 53.52 -43.21
CA ALA A 208 -24.93 53.71 -44.00
C ALA A 208 -25.76 54.91 -43.49
N ALA A 209 -25.94 55.05 -42.18
CA ALA A 209 -26.66 56.19 -41.61
C ALA A 209 -25.94 57.53 -41.90
N GLN A 210 -24.61 57.54 -41.86
CA GLN A 210 -23.82 58.72 -42.22
C GLN A 210 -23.97 59.06 -43.70
N ALA A 211 -23.92 58.06 -44.59
CA ALA A 211 -24.11 58.26 -46.01
C ALA A 211 -25.51 58.83 -46.35
N VAL A 212 -26.59 58.41 -45.66
CA VAL A 212 -27.93 59.02 -45.82
C VAL A 212 -27.93 60.51 -45.43
N VAL A 213 -27.23 60.87 -44.34
CA VAL A 213 -27.09 62.27 -43.92
C VAL A 213 -26.33 63.09 -44.97
N ASP A 214 -25.23 62.54 -45.49
CA ASP A 214 -24.41 63.20 -46.50
C ASP A 214 -25.14 63.37 -47.84
N VAL A 215 -25.92 62.37 -48.26
CA VAL A 215 -26.82 62.46 -49.42
C VAL A 215 -27.86 63.57 -49.22
N ASN A 216 -28.53 63.64 -48.07
CA ASN A 216 -29.53 64.69 -47.82
C ASN A 216 -28.92 66.10 -47.87
N VAL A 217 -27.72 66.28 -47.29
CA VAL A 217 -27.00 67.57 -47.33
C VAL A 217 -26.61 67.91 -48.77
N ALA A 218 -26.06 66.96 -49.53
CA ALA A 218 -25.66 67.19 -50.92
C ALA A 218 -26.86 67.52 -51.82
N VAL A 219 -27.98 66.79 -51.68
CA VAL A 219 -29.22 67.05 -52.42
C VAL A 219 -29.77 68.45 -52.13
N LYS A 220 -29.82 68.87 -50.85
CA LYS A 220 -30.29 70.23 -50.48
C LYS A 220 -29.41 71.33 -51.06
N LEU A 221 -28.09 71.12 -51.04
CA LEU A 221 -27.15 72.07 -51.65
C LEU A 221 -27.32 72.13 -53.17
N LEU A 222 -27.51 70.99 -53.84
CA LEU A 222 -27.77 70.93 -55.28
C LEU A 222 -29.10 71.56 -55.66
N GLN A 223 -30.19 71.31 -54.91
CA GLN A 223 -31.49 71.96 -55.13
C GLN A 223 -31.41 73.48 -54.96
N LYS A 224 -30.70 73.96 -53.94
CA LYS A 224 -30.46 75.39 -53.73
C LYS A 224 -29.65 75.99 -54.89
N SER A 225 -28.57 75.34 -55.29
CA SER A 225 -27.70 75.82 -56.37
C SER A 225 -28.37 75.75 -57.74
N GLN A 226 -29.23 74.77 -58.00
CA GLN A 226 -30.06 74.68 -59.21
C GLN A 226 -30.94 75.92 -59.37
N SER A 227 -31.63 76.37 -58.31
CA SER A 227 -32.47 77.57 -58.40
C SER A 227 -31.68 78.82 -58.81
N LYS A 228 -30.44 78.94 -58.34
CA LYS A 228 -29.51 80.02 -58.71
C LYS A 228 -29.05 79.89 -60.16
N LEU A 229 -28.62 78.69 -60.59
CA LEU A 229 -28.11 78.44 -61.94
C LEU A 229 -29.21 78.60 -63.00
N VAL A 230 -30.43 78.11 -62.74
CA VAL A 230 -31.59 78.31 -63.63
C VAL A 230 -31.90 79.81 -63.80
N ALA A 231 -31.86 80.59 -62.71
CA ALA A 231 -32.09 82.03 -62.76
C ALA A 231 -30.99 82.77 -63.55
N GLU A 232 -29.72 82.45 -63.27
CA GLU A 232 -28.55 83.02 -63.97
C GLU A 232 -28.62 82.69 -65.47
N LEU A 233 -28.76 81.41 -65.85
CA LEU A 233 -28.83 80.97 -67.24
C LEU A 233 -30.05 81.57 -67.97
N SER A 234 -31.21 81.64 -67.33
CA SER A 234 -32.41 82.23 -67.96
C SER A 234 -32.24 83.74 -68.20
N SER A 235 -31.63 84.47 -67.27
CA SER A 235 -31.37 85.91 -67.43
C SER A 235 -30.39 86.17 -68.58
N HIS A 236 -29.28 85.43 -68.61
CA HIS A 236 -28.28 85.55 -69.68
C HIS A 236 -28.80 85.07 -71.03
N ARG A 237 -29.64 84.03 -71.06
CA ARG A 237 -30.33 83.57 -72.27
C ARG A 237 -31.21 84.67 -72.86
N GLN A 238 -32.05 85.32 -72.06
CA GLN A 238 -32.91 86.43 -72.53
C GLN A 238 -32.08 87.62 -73.04
N ASN A 239 -30.97 87.93 -72.38
CA ASN A 239 -30.07 88.99 -72.82
C ASN A 239 -29.41 88.67 -74.16
N LEU A 240 -28.91 87.44 -74.32
CA LEU A 240 -28.30 86.97 -75.55
C LEU A 240 -29.31 86.87 -76.68
N GLU A 241 -30.52 86.36 -76.45
CA GLU A 241 -31.60 86.33 -77.45
C GLU A 241 -31.92 87.74 -77.96
N ARG A 242 -31.99 88.73 -77.05
CA ARG A 242 -32.23 90.13 -77.40
C ARG A 242 -31.07 90.75 -78.19
N THR A 243 -29.82 90.53 -77.76
CA THR A 243 -28.64 91.12 -78.41
C THR A 243 -28.33 90.45 -79.76
N LEU A 244 -28.52 89.13 -79.89
CA LEU A 244 -28.24 88.39 -81.12
C LEU A 244 -29.35 88.52 -82.18
N SER A 245 -30.57 88.88 -81.77
CA SER A 245 -31.70 89.15 -82.68
C SER A 245 -31.75 90.62 -83.17
N ASP A 246 -30.83 91.47 -82.72
CA ASP A 246 -30.73 92.85 -83.18
C ASP A 246 -30.30 92.89 -84.65
N THR A 247 -31.03 93.66 -85.47
CA THR A 247 -30.72 93.85 -86.91
C THR A 247 -29.32 94.39 -87.19
N GLN A 248 -28.67 95.01 -86.20
CA GLN A 248 -27.32 95.54 -86.30
C GLN A 248 -26.22 94.52 -85.92
N CYS A 249 -26.59 93.30 -85.52
CA CYS A 249 -25.67 92.23 -85.13
C CYS A 249 -25.16 91.46 -86.36
N LYS A 250 -23.86 91.55 -86.65
CA LYS A 250 -23.23 90.90 -87.82
C LYS A 250 -22.82 89.46 -87.49
N GLU A 251 -23.13 88.51 -88.38
CA GLU A 251 -22.76 87.08 -88.25
C GLU A 251 -23.37 86.36 -87.02
N CYS A 252 -24.44 86.91 -86.44
CA CYS A 252 -25.00 86.41 -85.17
C CYS A 252 -25.95 85.19 -85.31
N LYS A 253 -26.26 84.74 -86.54
CA LYS A 253 -27.26 83.68 -86.81
C LYS A 253 -26.91 82.33 -86.20
N GLU A 254 -25.63 81.94 -86.23
CA GLU A 254 -25.16 80.65 -85.73
C GLU A 254 -25.22 80.60 -84.20
N ALA A 255 -24.74 81.66 -83.52
CA ALA A 255 -24.86 81.79 -82.07
C ALA A 255 -26.33 81.84 -81.62
N ALA A 256 -27.19 82.58 -82.35
CA ALA A 256 -28.62 82.69 -82.06
C ALA A 256 -29.37 81.35 -82.13
N ALA A 257 -28.94 80.42 -83.00
CA ALA A 257 -29.55 79.09 -83.11
C ALA A 257 -29.27 78.19 -81.89
N ILE A 258 -28.18 78.46 -81.16
CA ILE A 258 -27.70 77.61 -80.05
C ILE A 258 -28.15 78.16 -78.69
N VAL A 259 -28.34 79.48 -78.56
CA VAL A 259 -28.75 80.15 -77.31
C VAL A 259 -30.03 79.59 -76.67
N PRO A 260 -31.08 79.15 -77.42
CA PRO A 260 -32.24 78.50 -76.81
C PRO A 260 -31.90 77.23 -75.99
N GLN A 261 -30.74 76.61 -76.24
CA GLN A 261 -30.25 75.45 -75.49
C GLN A 261 -29.52 75.83 -74.19
N LEU A 262 -29.37 77.14 -73.88
CA LEU A 262 -28.75 77.66 -72.66
C LEU A 262 -29.70 77.48 -71.45
N GLN A 263 -29.88 76.23 -71.04
CA GLN A 263 -30.71 75.82 -69.92
C GLN A 263 -30.07 74.66 -69.16
N GLN A 264 -30.39 74.56 -67.88
CA GLN A 264 -30.00 73.42 -67.05
C GLN A 264 -30.81 72.18 -67.45
N THR A 265 -30.14 71.04 -67.63
CA THR A 265 -30.79 69.78 -68.04
C THR A 265 -31.17 68.93 -66.83
N ALA A 266 -30.33 68.93 -65.80
CA ALA A 266 -30.57 68.16 -64.59
C ALA A 266 -31.66 68.82 -63.71
N ASN A 267 -32.60 68.01 -63.21
CA ASN A 267 -33.70 68.48 -62.35
C ASN A 267 -33.66 67.78 -60.98
N TYR A 268 -32.85 68.31 -60.07
CA TYR A 268 -32.67 67.81 -58.71
C TYR A 268 -33.90 68.04 -57.81
N SER A 269 -34.89 68.84 -58.25
CA SER A 269 -36.17 68.98 -57.55
C SER A 269 -37.04 67.72 -57.63
N GLN A 270 -36.75 66.80 -58.55
CA GLN A 270 -37.41 65.49 -58.62
C GLN A 270 -36.84 64.48 -57.61
N ILE A 271 -35.72 64.79 -56.96
CA ILE A 271 -35.15 63.95 -55.90
C ILE A 271 -36.03 64.07 -54.65
N PRO A 272 -36.58 62.96 -54.12
CA PRO A 272 -37.44 63.00 -52.94
C PRO A 272 -36.66 63.46 -51.70
N SER A 273 -37.35 64.16 -50.79
CA SER A 273 -36.73 64.62 -49.54
C SER A 273 -36.36 63.44 -48.64
N LEU A 274 -35.17 63.50 -48.06
CA LEU A 274 -34.68 62.51 -47.10
C LEU A 274 -34.83 62.95 -45.64
N ASP A 275 -35.51 64.07 -45.37
CA ASP A 275 -35.57 64.68 -44.04
C ASP A 275 -36.16 63.77 -42.96
N ASP A 276 -37.18 62.99 -43.30
CA ASP A 276 -37.78 62.03 -42.36
C ASP A 276 -36.82 60.89 -42.00
N TYR A 277 -36.06 60.39 -42.97
CA TYR A 277 -35.04 59.37 -42.75
C TYR A 277 -33.89 59.93 -41.90
N VAL A 278 -33.39 61.12 -42.23
CA VAL A 278 -32.33 61.80 -41.48
C VAL A 278 -32.75 62.10 -40.05
N LYS A 279 -33.99 62.55 -39.82
CA LYS A 279 -34.50 62.83 -38.47
C LYS A 279 -34.49 61.58 -37.60
N LYS A 280 -34.97 60.45 -38.13
CA LYS A 280 -34.97 59.16 -37.44
C LYS A 280 -33.53 58.67 -37.19
N LEU A 281 -32.70 58.60 -38.23
CA LEU A 281 -31.33 58.11 -38.15
C LEU A 281 -30.43 58.97 -37.23
N THR A 282 -30.65 60.28 -37.18
CA THR A 282 -29.90 61.18 -36.28
C THR A 282 -30.21 60.91 -34.80
N GLN A 283 -31.41 60.45 -34.47
CA GLN A 283 -31.75 60.04 -33.11
C GLN A 283 -31.05 58.73 -32.74
N VAL A 284 -31.09 57.73 -33.62
CA VAL A 284 -30.49 56.41 -33.34
C VAL A 284 -28.96 56.47 -33.31
N ARG A 285 -28.33 57.31 -34.15
CA ARG A 285 -26.87 57.52 -34.20
C ARG A 285 -26.28 58.08 -32.89
N LYS A 286 -27.09 58.65 -32.00
CA LYS A 286 -26.61 59.13 -30.68
C LYS A 286 -26.09 57.98 -29.81
N ILE A 287 -26.54 56.76 -30.07
CA ILE A 287 -26.11 55.57 -29.35
C ILE A 287 -24.92 54.95 -30.08
N ASN A 288 -23.80 54.80 -29.37
CA ASN A 288 -22.58 54.21 -29.92
C ASN A 288 -22.65 52.67 -29.90
N LEU A 289 -23.43 52.07 -30.79
CA LEU A 289 -23.53 50.60 -30.94
C LEU A 289 -22.17 49.94 -31.13
N THR A 290 -21.29 50.56 -31.93
CA THR A 290 -19.92 50.04 -32.11
C THR A 290 -19.17 49.94 -30.79
N GLY A 291 -19.32 50.92 -29.89
CA GLY A 291 -18.70 50.89 -28.56
C GLY A 291 -19.28 49.84 -27.61
N ILE A 292 -20.55 49.44 -27.80
CA ILE A 292 -21.17 48.36 -27.03
C ILE A 292 -20.58 46.99 -27.41
N PHE A 293 -20.25 46.78 -28.69
CA PHE A 293 -19.68 45.52 -29.17
C PHE A 293 -18.13 45.50 -29.19
N LEU A 294 -17.47 46.67 -29.05
CA LEU A 294 -16.00 46.81 -29.00
C LEU A 294 -15.38 46.52 -27.64
N SER A 295 -16.16 46.15 -26.62
CA SER A 295 -15.61 45.84 -25.30
C SER A 295 -15.54 44.34 -24.97
N PRO A 296 -14.77 43.53 -25.73
CA PRO A 296 -14.37 42.22 -25.24
C PRO A 296 -13.67 42.29 -23.87
N SER A 297 -13.08 43.44 -23.53
CA SER A 297 -12.58 43.75 -22.19
C SER A 297 -13.66 43.63 -21.12
N ASP A 298 -14.86 44.17 -21.35
CA ASP A 298 -15.90 44.23 -20.32
C ASP A 298 -16.52 42.85 -20.09
N LEU A 299 -16.61 42.04 -21.16
CA LEU A 299 -17.09 40.67 -21.07
C LEU A 299 -16.08 39.74 -20.40
N ALA A 300 -14.78 39.91 -20.69
CA ALA A 300 -13.71 39.21 -19.99
C ALA A 300 -13.62 39.63 -18.52
N VAL A 301 -13.79 40.92 -18.22
CA VAL A 301 -13.84 41.44 -16.84
C VAL A 301 -15.04 40.84 -16.10
N MET A 302 -16.21 40.75 -16.72
CA MET A 302 -17.39 40.15 -16.10
C MET A 302 -17.19 38.65 -15.84
N GLY A 303 -16.65 37.90 -16.80
CA GLY A 303 -16.28 36.49 -16.62
C GLY A 303 -15.27 36.29 -15.48
N ASN A 304 -14.28 37.18 -15.37
CA ASN A 304 -13.30 37.16 -14.28
C ASN A 304 -13.91 37.53 -12.92
N ILE A 305 -14.85 38.47 -12.86
CA ILE A 305 -15.57 38.81 -11.61
C ILE A 305 -16.41 37.61 -11.13
N LEU A 306 -17.18 37.00 -12.04
CA LEU A 306 -17.95 35.78 -11.80
C LEU A 306 -17.08 34.66 -11.24
N MET A 307 -15.93 34.44 -11.87
CA MET A 307 -14.96 33.44 -11.44
C MET A 307 -14.38 33.79 -10.06
N CYS A 308 -13.99 35.04 -9.82
CA CYS A 308 -13.44 35.48 -8.54
C CYS A 308 -14.44 35.31 -7.39
N GLU A 309 -15.71 35.70 -7.58
CA GLU A 309 -16.76 35.49 -6.57
C GLU A 309 -16.96 34.01 -6.25
N PHE A 310 -17.01 33.16 -7.28
CA PHE A 310 -17.14 31.73 -7.09
C PHE A 310 -15.93 31.13 -6.35
N LEU A 311 -14.71 31.48 -6.75
CA LEU A 311 -13.48 31.00 -6.11
C LEU A 311 -13.37 31.47 -4.66
N PHE A 312 -13.77 32.71 -4.37
CA PHE A 312 -13.75 33.28 -3.01
C PHE A 312 -14.66 32.52 -2.04
N PHE A 313 -15.74 31.93 -2.55
CA PHE A 313 -16.65 31.09 -1.77
C PHE A 313 -16.22 29.62 -1.73
N PHE A 314 -15.91 29.03 -2.88
CA PHE A 314 -15.69 27.60 -3.03
C PHE A 314 -14.40 27.11 -2.36
N ILE A 315 -13.30 27.87 -2.49
CA ILE A 315 -11.99 27.47 -1.94
C ILE A 315 -12.03 27.41 -0.40
N PRO A 316 -12.49 28.45 0.33
CA PRO A 316 -12.53 28.39 1.80
C PRO A 316 -13.47 27.32 2.35
N GLU A 317 -14.64 27.11 1.73
CA GLU A 317 -15.59 26.07 2.13
C GLU A 317 -14.98 24.66 1.97
N THR A 318 -14.28 24.42 0.86
CA THR A 318 -13.55 23.16 0.64
C THR A 318 -12.46 22.97 1.69
N LYS A 319 -11.66 24.00 1.97
CA LYS A 319 -10.63 23.95 3.03
C LYS A 319 -11.22 23.67 4.41
N LYS A 320 -12.33 24.31 4.77
CA LYS A 320 -13.02 24.09 6.03
C LYS A 320 -13.53 22.65 6.17
N ALA A 321 -14.07 22.07 5.09
CA ALA A 321 -14.47 20.67 5.09
C ALA A 321 -13.27 19.73 5.28
N LEU A 322 -12.14 20.01 4.63
CA LEU A 322 -10.89 19.26 4.82
C LEU A 322 -10.43 19.28 6.29
N ASP A 323 -10.40 20.46 6.92
CA ASP A 323 -10.00 20.61 8.32
C ASP A 323 -11.00 19.92 9.28
N THR A 324 -12.29 19.90 8.93
CA THR A 324 -13.33 19.20 9.70
C THR A 324 -13.15 17.68 9.65
N ILE A 325 -12.81 17.14 8.47
CA ILE A 325 -12.54 15.71 8.29
C ILE A 325 -11.28 15.32 9.08
N GLU A 326 -10.21 16.11 9.00
CA GLU A 326 -8.98 15.90 9.78
C GLU A 326 -9.28 15.89 11.29
N GLY A 327 -10.02 16.89 11.78
CA GLY A 327 -10.40 16.96 13.20
C GLY A 327 -11.20 15.73 13.65
N LYS A 328 -12.10 15.22 12.81
CA LYS A 328 -12.87 14.00 13.12
C LYS A 328 -12.00 12.75 13.13
N ILE A 329 -11.11 12.58 12.14
CA ILE A 329 -10.16 11.46 12.09
C ILE A 329 -9.26 11.47 13.33
N ASN A 330 -8.69 12.63 13.67
CA ASN A 330 -7.84 12.78 14.85
C ASN A 330 -8.62 12.49 16.14
N SER A 331 -9.87 12.96 16.24
CA SER A 331 -10.72 12.68 17.40
C SER A 331 -11.09 11.20 17.52
N LEU A 332 -11.36 10.52 16.41
CA LEU A 332 -11.70 9.09 16.40
C LEU A 332 -10.51 8.25 16.82
N ILE A 333 -9.33 8.51 16.24
CA ILE A 333 -8.09 7.81 16.60
C ILE A 333 -7.73 8.04 18.07
N SER A 334 -7.87 9.28 18.55
CA SER A 334 -7.63 9.61 19.97
C SER A 334 -8.69 9.02 20.92
N SER A 335 -9.88 8.71 20.40
CA SER A 335 -10.98 8.14 21.20
C SER A 335 -10.90 6.63 21.35
N VAL A 336 -10.12 5.92 20.53
CA VAL A 336 -9.90 4.48 20.71
C VAL A 336 -8.97 4.28 21.91
N PRO A 337 -9.43 3.70 23.03
CA PRO A 337 -8.59 3.50 24.21
C PRO A 337 -7.69 2.27 23.98
N ILE A 338 -6.78 2.33 23.00
CA ILE A 338 -5.91 1.20 22.62
C ILE A 338 -5.13 0.68 23.81
N GLN A 339 -4.68 1.59 24.68
CA GLN A 339 -4.01 1.26 25.93
C GLN A 339 -4.85 0.34 26.83
N GLN A 340 -6.17 0.48 26.86
CA GLN A 340 -7.05 -0.41 27.65
C GLN A 340 -6.93 -1.87 27.20
N TYR A 341 -6.67 -2.09 25.91
CA TYR A 341 -6.57 -3.43 25.32
C TYR A 341 -5.13 -3.97 25.28
N THR A 342 -4.12 -3.10 25.12
CA THR A 342 -2.72 -3.52 25.06
C THR A 342 -2.07 -3.66 26.43
N GLU A 343 -2.49 -2.89 27.44
CA GLU A 343 -1.92 -2.92 28.80
C GLU A 343 -2.02 -4.30 29.50
N PRO A 344 -3.16 -5.01 29.48
CA PRO A 344 -3.25 -6.34 30.10
C PRO A 344 -2.25 -7.33 29.49
N ILE A 345 -2.17 -7.36 28.16
CA ILE A 345 -1.23 -8.20 27.41
C ILE A 345 0.21 -7.82 27.73
N HIS A 346 0.52 -6.52 27.70
CA HIS A 346 1.86 -6.01 28.02
C HIS A 346 2.31 -6.47 29.41
N LYS A 347 1.45 -6.29 30.43
CA LYS A 347 1.75 -6.71 31.81
C LYS A 347 1.92 -8.22 31.94
N ALA A 348 1.06 -9.00 31.27
CA ALA A 348 1.16 -10.46 31.28
C ALA A 348 2.48 -10.94 30.64
N LEU A 349 2.89 -10.32 29.53
CA LEU A 349 4.15 -10.64 28.85
C LEU A 349 5.38 -10.21 29.64
N LEU A 350 5.34 -9.04 30.27
CA LEU A 350 6.43 -8.56 31.11
C LEU A 350 6.63 -9.46 32.34
N GLU A 351 5.53 -9.91 32.97
CA GLU A 351 5.62 -10.86 34.08
C GLU A 351 6.13 -12.24 33.61
N ALA A 352 5.73 -12.69 32.42
CA ALA A 352 6.23 -13.93 31.84
C ALA A 352 7.73 -13.85 31.49
N GLU A 353 8.18 -12.73 30.91
CA GLU A 353 9.58 -12.42 30.60
C GLU A 353 10.46 -12.42 31.86
N GLU A 354 10.01 -11.72 32.92
CA GLU A 354 10.75 -11.66 34.19
C GLU A 354 10.85 -13.04 34.84
N LYS A 355 9.73 -13.78 34.90
CA LYS A 355 9.70 -15.14 35.45
C LYS A 355 10.55 -16.10 34.63
N SER A 356 10.46 -16.07 33.30
CA SER A 356 11.25 -16.97 32.43
C SER A 356 12.74 -16.72 32.61
N ALA A 357 13.17 -15.46 32.73
CA ALA A 357 14.56 -15.12 32.96
C ALA A 357 15.08 -15.61 34.33
N VAL A 358 14.27 -15.49 35.40
CA VAL A 358 14.65 -15.95 36.75
C VAL A 358 14.70 -17.47 36.83
N TYR A 359 13.63 -18.16 36.41
CA TYR A 359 13.58 -19.62 36.42
C TYR A 359 14.59 -20.24 35.47
N GLY A 360 14.82 -19.60 34.32
CA GLY A 360 15.81 -20.02 33.32
C GLY A 360 17.23 -20.07 33.89
N LYS A 361 17.65 -19.03 34.63
CA LYS A 361 18.97 -19.00 35.28
C LYS A 361 19.14 -20.08 36.34
N GLU A 362 18.09 -20.33 37.12
CA GLU A 362 18.10 -21.40 38.12
C GLU A 362 18.16 -22.78 37.46
N ALA A 363 17.37 -22.99 36.40
CA ALA A 363 17.37 -24.24 35.65
C ALA A 363 18.72 -24.48 34.96
N GLU A 364 19.37 -23.45 34.42
CA GLU A 364 20.72 -23.53 33.83
C GLU A 364 21.75 -23.98 34.88
N ARG A 365 21.64 -23.50 36.13
CA ARG A 365 22.50 -23.94 37.23
C ARG A 365 22.30 -25.42 37.57
N TYR A 366 21.05 -25.89 37.63
CA TYR A 366 20.77 -27.32 37.85
C TYR A 366 21.22 -28.20 36.70
N GLU A 367 21.07 -27.71 35.47
CA GLU A 367 21.56 -28.38 34.26
C GLU A 367 23.08 -28.53 34.30
N TYR A 368 23.82 -27.50 34.69
CA TYR A 368 25.28 -27.60 34.86
C TYR A 368 25.67 -28.72 35.82
N TYR A 369 25.00 -28.85 36.98
CA TYR A 369 25.27 -29.95 37.91
C TYR A 369 24.94 -31.32 37.32
N ARG A 370 23.79 -31.44 36.64
CA ARG A 370 23.40 -32.69 35.96
C ARG A 370 24.44 -33.07 34.89
N TRP A 371 24.90 -32.11 34.10
CA TRP A 371 25.90 -32.31 33.05
C TRP A 371 27.24 -32.78 33.63
N VAL A 372 27.75 -32.14 34.70
CA VAL A 372 29.00 -32.55 35.36
C VAL A 372 28.90 -33.98 35.91
N ILE A 373 27.82 -34.31 36.61
CA ILE A 373 27.59 -35.66 37.15
C ILE A 373 27.45 -36.67 36.01
N GLY A 374 26.71 -36.30 34.96
CA GLY A 374 26.50 -37.10 33.75
C GLY A 374 27.82 -37.44 33.05
N ILE A 375 28.66 -36.44 32.75
CA ILE A 375 29.99 -36.67 32.13
C ILE A 375 30.84 -37.58 33.01
N THR A 376 30.87 -37.31 34.33
CA THR A 376 31.70 -38.09 35.26
C THR A 376 31.31 -39.58 35.22
N LEU A 377 30.02 -39.89 35.27
CA LEU A 377 29.53 -41.27 35.21
C LEU A 377 29.66 -41.89 33.81
N CYS A 378 29.54 -41.10 32.73
CA CYS A 378 29.85 -41.55 31.38
C CYS A 378 31.34 -41.93 31.22
N CYS A 379 32.26 -41.18 31.84
CA CYS A 379 33.68 -41.54 31.87
C CYS A 379 33.93 -42.86 32.62
N VAL A 380 33.20 -43.11 33.71
CA VAL A 380 33.27 -44.40 34.42
C VAL A 380 32.77 -45.55 33.53
N LEU A 381 31.66 -45.37 32.81
CA LEU A 381 31.15 -46.36 31.86
C LEU A 381 32.15 -46.62 30.73
N LEU A 382 32.75 -45.56 30.17
CA LEU A 382 33.79 -45.68 29.14
C LEU A 382 35.00 -46.45 29.66
N LEU A 383 35.45 -46.19 30.89
CA LEU A 383 36.52 -46.94 31.53
C LEU A 383 36.16 -48.42 31.65
N ILE A 384 34.95 -48.76 32.10
CA ILE A 384 34.45 -50.14 32.18
C ILE A 384 34.49 -50.80 30.80
N THR A 385 33.99 -50.13 29.76
CA THR A 385 33.96 -50.65 28.40
C THR A 385 35.38 -50.85 27.82
N ILE A 386 36.30 -49.90 28.03
CA ILE A 386 37.69 -50.01 27.58
C ILE A 386 38.40 -51.16 28.30
N CYS A 387 38.25 -51.27 29.62
CA CYS A 387 38.82 -52.37 30.40
C CYS A 387 38.27 -53.73 29.95
N THR A 388 36.96 -53.81 29.67
CA THR A 388 36.33 -55.03 29.14
C THR A 388 36.91 -55.39 27.78
N PHE A 389 36.98 -54.43 26.84
CA PHE A 389 37.49 -54.65 25.49
C PHE A 389 38.96 -55.07 25.49
N LEU A 390 39.82 -54.31 26.17
CA LEU A 390 41.25 -54.60 26.26
C LEU A 390 41.51 -55.90 27.03
N GLY A 391 40.77 -56.14 28.11
CA GLY A 391 40.84 -57.35 28.91
C GLY A 391 40.50 -58.60 28.10
N LEU A 392 39.44 -58.52 27.29
CA LEU A 392 39.04 -59.59 26.37
C LEU A 392 40.05 -59.78 25.23
N LEU A 393 40.52 -58.70 24.60
CA LEU A 393 41.48 -58.75 23.50
C LEU A 393 42.80 -59.39 23.96
N LEU A 394 43.36 -58.93 25.08
CA LEU A 394 44.58 -59.50 25.65
C LEU A 394 44.39 -60.95 26.08
N GLY A 395 43.20 -61.30 26.61
CA GLY A 395 42.84 -62.66 26.98
C GLY A 395 42.74 -63.63 25.79
N VAL A 396 42.13 -63.20 24.69
CA VAL A 396 42.04 -63.98 23.44
C VAL A 396 43.38 -64.05 22.72
N TRP A 397 44.12 -62.94 22.66
CA TRP A 397 45.47 -62.88 22.09
C TRP A 397 46.43 -63.83 22.81
N TYR A 398 46.33 -63.92 24.14
CA TYR A 398 47.07 -64.91 24.91
C TYR A 398 46.76 -66.35 24.49
N LEU A 399 45.47 -66.69 24.24
CA LEU A 399 45.09 -68.03 23.79
C LEU A 399 45.64 -68.35 22.40
N TYR A 400 45.78 -67.35 21.54
CA TYR A 400 46.43 -67.48 20.24
C TYR A 400 47.94 -67.71 20.37
N LEU A 401 48.64 -66.90 21.18
CA LEU A 401 50.09 -67.02 21.42
C LEU A 401 50.50 -68.19 22.32
N GLN A 402 49.56 -68.88 22.97
CA GLN A 402 49.86 -70.03 23.83
C GLN A 402 50.58 -71.16 23.07
N GLN A 403 50.51 -71.16 21.73
CA GLN A 403 51.27 -72.03 20.84
C GLN A 403 52.79 -71.73 20.81
N ASP A 404 53.22 -70.50 21.13
CA ASP A 404 54.60 -70.01 20.95
C ASP A 404 55.38 -69.78 22.26
N GLY A 405 54.81 -70.11 23.43
CA GLY A 405 55.53 -70.12 24.72
C GLY A 405 55.88 -68.75 25.31
N VAL A 406 55.44 -67.63 24.73
CA VAL A 406 55.79 -66.27 25.16
C VAL A 406 54.61 -65.56 25.85
N SER A 407 54.87 -65.09 27.07
CA SER A 407 54.19 -64.04 27.86
C SER A 407 53.09 -64.43 28.87
N SER A 408 53.52 -64.76 30.09
CA SER A 408 52.66 -64.73 31.31
C SER A 408 52.09 -63.34 31.61
N ASN A 409 52.77 -62.28 31.18
CA ASN A 409 52.42 -60.88 31.45
C ASN A 409 51.13 -60.43 30.73
N LEU A 410 50.92 -60.80 29.46
CA LEU A 410 49.69 -60.42 28.72
C LEU A 410 48.43 -61.01 29.36
N ARG A 411 48.51 -62.28 29.78
CA ARG A 411 47.42 -62.94 30.51
C ARG A 411 47.14 -62.25 31.84
N GLN A 412 48.18 -61.92 32.61
CA GLN A 412 48.03 -61.26 33.90
C GLN A 412 47.37 -59.89 33.74
N THR A 413 47.77 -59.12 32.72
CA THR A 413 47.16 -57.82 32.42
C THR A 413 45.70 -57.97 32.00
N GLY A 414 45.37 -58.89 31.08
CA GLY A 414 43.98 -59.13 30.66
C GLY A 414 43.08 -59.58 31.82
N TYR A 415 43.59 -60.46 32.68
CA TYR A 415 42.92 -60.88 33.92
C TYR A 415 42.69 -59.72 34.89
N LEU A 416 43.70 -58.87 35.11
CA LEU A 416 43.59 -57.73 36.04
C LEU A 416 42.64 -56.66 35.53
N LEU A 417 42.62 -56.40 34.21
CA LEU A 417 41.65 -55.50 33.60
C LEU A 417 40.24 -56.04 33.80
N LEU A 418 39.99 -57.31 33.42
CA LEU A 418 38.66 -57.93 33.55
C LEU A 418 38.14 -57.96 34.99
N LYS A 419 39.03 -58.27 35.93
CA LYS A 419 38.69 -58.24 37.36
C LYS A 419 38.47 -56.81 37.85
N GLY A 420 39.27 -55.86 37.36
CA GLY A 420 39.20 -54.44 37.69
C GLY A 420 37.87 -53.82 37.29
N GLU A 421 37.39 -54.03 36.06
CA GLU A 421 36.11 -53.44 35.65
C GLU A 421 34.92 -54.02 36.41
N VAL A 422 34.98 -55.29 36.84
CA VAL A 422 33.92 -55.89 37.66
C VAL A 422 33.79 -55.14 38.99
N TYR A 423 34.91 -54.82 39.66
CA TYR A 423 34.89 -54.01 40.88
C TYR A 423 34.36 -52.60 40.63
N VAL A 424 34.85 -51.93 39.58
CA VAL A 424 34.38 -50.58 39.22
C VAL A 424 32.88 -50.59 38.93
N SER A 425 32.38 -51.60 38.20
CA SER A 425 30.97 -51.75 37.87
C SER A 425 30.12 -51.87 39.13
N PHE A 426 30.50 -52.71 40.10
CA PHE A 426 29.76 -52.81 41.38
C PHE A 426 29.79 -51.50 42.19
N CYS A 427 30.93 -50.81 42.25
CA CYS A 427 31.08 -49.58 43.01
C CYS A 427 30.20 -48.43 42.50
N PHE A 428 30.01 -48.31 41.19
CA PHE A 428 29.31 -47.17 40.58
C PHE A 428 27.89 -47.48 40.11
N SER A 429 27.45 -48.74 40.10
CA SER A 429 26.11 -49.13 39.63
C SER A 429 24.95 -48.45 40.37
N TRP A 430 25.10 -48.21 41.68
CA TRP A 430 24.07 -47.51 42.46
C TRP A 430 23.96 -46.03 42.08
N LEU A 431 25.06 -45.37 41.74
CA LEU A 431 25.06 -43.98 41.25
C LEU A 431 24.42 -43.88 39.85
N LEU A 432 24.76 -44.83 38.97
CA LEU A 432 24.22 -44.89 37.62
C LEU A 432 22.69 -45.04 37.63
N ILE A 433 22.16 -45.99 38.40
CA ILE A 433 20.71 -46.22 38.45
C ILE A 433 19.95 -45.05 39.11
N ILE A 434 20.55 -44.38 40.11
CA ILE A 434 19.97 -43.17 40.70
C ILE A 434 19.90 -42.04 39.67
N LEU A 435 20.98 -41.80 38.92
CA LEU A 435 21.00 -40.76 37.90
C LEU A 435 19.95 -41.03 36.81
N VAL A 436 19.86 -42.28 36.34
CA VAL A 436 18.81 -42.72 35.39
C VAL A 436 17.43 -42.39 35.94
N TYR A 437 17.13 -42.77 37.18
CA TYR A 437 15.80 -42.60 37.75
C TYR A 437 15.43 -41.12 37.95
N VAL A 438 16.35 -40.30 38.46
CA VAL A 438 16.11 -38.85 38.66
C VAL A 438 15.89 -38.13 37.33
N THR A 439 16.70 -38.43 36.31
CA THR A 439 16.56 -37.79 35.00
C THR A 439 15.33 -38.30 34.24
N PHE A 440 14.97 -39.58 34.38
CA PHE A 440 13.70 -40.13 33.89
C PHE A 440 12.49 -39.44 34.53
N LEU A 441 12.49 -39.22 35.85
CA LEU A 441 11.38 -38.55 36.52
C LEU A 441 11.16 -37.14 35.97
N VAL A 442 12.23 -36.37 35.78
CA VAL A 442 12.10 -35.01 35.24
C VAL A 442 11.66 -35.05 33.77
N GLY A 443 12.40 -35.74 32.91
CA GLY A 443 12.15 -35.73 31.46
C GLY A 443 10.86 -36.42 31.05
N GLY A 444 10.50 -37.51 31.74
CA GLY A 444 9.24 -38.23 31.52
C GLY A 444 8.04 -37.36 31.89
N ASN A 445 8.06 -36.68 33.03
CA ASN A 445 6.94 -35.82 33.42
C ASN A 445 6.82 -34.62 32.48
N VAL A 446 7.92 -34.00 32.05
CA VAL A 446 7.86 -32.92 31.06
C VAL A 446 7.29 -33.42 29.73
N GLN A 447 7.68 -34.61 29.28
CA GLN A 447 7.14 -35.19 28.05
C GLN A 447 5.63 -35.43 28.11
N THR A 448 5.17 -36.14 29.16
CA THR A 448 3.78 -36.57 29.26
C THR A 448 2.84 -35.45 29.70
N LEU A 449 3.25 -34.58 30.63
CA LEU A 449 2.36 -33.53 31.18
C LEU A 449 2.39 -32.22 30.41
N LEU A 450 3.46 -31.95 29.66
CA LEU A 450 3.63 -30.68 28.95
C LEU A 450 3.70 -30.89 27.44
N CYS A 451 4.67 -31.65 26.95
CA CYS A 451 4.98 -31.68 25.51
C CYS A 451 3.94 -32.43 24.67
N GLU A 452 3.43 -33.57 25.12
CA GLU A 452 2.43 -34.33 24.39
C GLU A 452 1.07 -33.61 24.32
N PRO A 453 0.52 -33.04 25.43
CA PRO A 453 -0.67 -32.20 25.37
C PRO A 453 -0.47 -30.93 24.54
N TRP A 454 0.73 -30.33 24.53
CA TRP A 454 1.01 -29.13 23.73
C TRP A 454 1.06 -29.44 22.24
N ALA A 455 1.73 -30.52 21.83
CA ALA A 455 1.79 -30.94 20.43
C ALA A 455 0.40 -31.24 19.83
N ASN A 456 -0.50 -31.80 20.63
CA ASN A 456 -1.88 -32.11 20.22
C ASN A 456 -2.84 -30.91 20.32
N GLY A 457 -2.38 -29.77 20.86
CA GLY A 457 -3.20 -28.57 21.08
C GLY A 457 -4.16 -28.69 22.27
N GLU A 458 -4.13 -29.79 23.00
CA GLU A 458 -4.98 -30.05 24.18
C GLU A 458 -4.56 -29.21 25.38
N ILE A 459 -3.32 -28.71 25.40
CA ILE A 459 -2.89 -27.78 26.45
C ILE A 459 -3.74 -26.50 26.44
N TYR A 460 -4.18 -26.04 25.27
CA TYR A 460 -4.98 -24.83 25.16
C TYR A 460 -6.40 -25.05 25.70
N SER A 461 -7.01 -26.20 25.42
CA SER A 461 -8.32 -26.56 25.98
C SER A 461 -8.27 -26.80 27.48
N PHE A 462 -7.13 -27.29 28.00
CA PHE A 462 -6.90 -27.41 29.44
C PHE A 462 -6.84 -26.04 30.14
N LEU A 463 -6.16 -25.06 29.53
CA LEU A 463 -6.05 -23.69 30.05
C LEU A 463 -7.39 -22.94 30.02
N ASP A 464 -8.31 -23.36 29.14
CA ASP A 464 -9.63 -22.75 28.97
C ASP A 464 -10.65 -23.15 30.05
N ASP A 465 -10.46 -24.29 30.73
CA ASP A 465 -11.36 -24.71 31.79
C ASP A 465 -11.06 -23.96 33.10
N PRO A 466 -11.99 -23.10 33.59
CA PRO A 466 -11.80 -22.32 34.81
C PRO A 466 -11.70 -23.20 36.06
N ASN A 467 -12.05 -24.49 35.99
CA ASN A 467 -11.91 -25.43 37.08
C ASN A 467 -10.50 -26.01 37.21
N ASN A 468 -9.67 -25.90 36.16
CA ASN A 468 -8.34 -26.51 36.09
C ASN A 468 -7.26 -25.65 36.73
N LEU A 469 -7.38 -24.32 36.63
CA LEU A 469 -6.41 -23.37 37.16
C LEU A 469 -7.02 -22.47 38.24
N PRO A 470 -6.24 -22.02 39.23
CA PRO A 470 -6.72 -21.05 40.19
C PRO A 470 -7.09 -19.73 39.48
N PRO A 471 -8.09 -18.97 40.00
CA PRO A 471 -8.50 -17.69 39.39
C PRO A 471 -7.36 -16.68 39.24
N SER A 472 -6.32 -16.75 40.10
CA SER A 472 -5.11 -15.92 40.04
C SER A 472 -4.19 -16.22 38.84
N VAL A 473 -4.41 -17.34 38.15
CA VAL A 473 -3.60 -17.87 37.05
C VAL A 473 -4.40 -17.95 35.74
N SER A 474 -5.68 -17.55 35.73
CA SER A 474 -6.49 -17.49 34.51
C SER A 474 -5.82 -16.58 33.47
N LEU A 475 -5.38 -17.17 32.37
CA LEU A 475 -4.70 -16.46 31.29
C LEU A 475 -5.69 -15.54 30.55
N SER A 476 -6.94 -15.97 30.37
CA SER A 476 -7.98 -15.17 29.71
C SER A 476 -8.24 -13.84 30.43
N ASN A 477 -8.30 -13.86 31.76
CA ASN A 477 -8.46 -12.65 32.57
C ASN A 477 -7.22 -11.74 32.55
N ARG A 478 -6.01 -12.33 32.50
CA ARG A 478 -4.75 -11.57 32.45
C ARG A 478 -4.49 -10.95 31.08
N LEU A 479 -4.90 -11.64 30.01
CA LEU A 479 -4.75 -11.19 28.62
C LEU A 479 -5.87 -10.24 28.18
N GLY A 480 -6.96 -10.10 28.95
CA GLY A 480 -8.09 -9.24 28.59
C GLY A 480 -8.88 -9.76 27.39
N LEU A 481 -8.98 -11.09 27.25
CA LEU A 481 -9.74 -11.73 26.17
C LEU A 481 -11.24 -11.46 26.31
N ARG A 482 -11.96 -11.48 25.18
CA ARG A 482 -13.42 -11.38 25.16
C ARG A 482 -14.08 -12.57 25.89
N GLU A 483 -15.22 -12.35 26.53
CA GLU A 483 -15.88 -13.37 27.37
C GLU A 483 -16.28 -14.64 26.61
N ASP A 484 -16.47 -14.54 25.29
CA ASP A 484 -16.78 -15.63 24.35
C ASP A 484 -15.53 -16.26 23.70
N VAL A 485 -14.35 -15.65 23.85
CA VAL A 485 -13.10 -16.11 23.25
C VAL A 485 -12.25 -16.82 24.31
N ASN A 486 -12.01 -18.11 24.06
CA ASN A 486 -11.07 -18.91 24.84
C ASN A 486 -9.69 -18.97 24.16
N ILE A 487 -8.66 -19.40 24.88
CA ILE A 487 -7.26 -19.46 24.44
C ILE A 487 -7.11 -20.41 23.25
N SER A 488 -7.82 -21.55 23.24
CA SER A 488 -7.81 -22.47 22.11
C SER A 488 -8.37 -21.82 20.84
N TYR A 489 -9.48 -21.09 20.94
CA TYR A 489 -10.10 -20.39 19.82
C TYR A 489 -9.23 -19.21 19.35
N MET A 490 -8.65 -18.45 20.29
CA MET A 490 -7.65 -17.43 19.99
C MET A 490 -6.48 -18.01 19.19
N TYR A 491 -5.88 -19.12 19.62
CA TYR A 491 -4.74 -19.73 18.93
C TYR A 491 -5.11 -20.08 17.47
N GLN A 492 -6.29 -20.67 17.24
CA GLN A 492 -6.72 -21.03 15.89
C GLN A 492 -7.00 -19.80 15.02
N LEU A 493 -7.74 -18.81 15.53
CA LEU A 493 -8.00 -17.55 14.83
C LEU A 493 -6.69 -16.87 14.42
N CYS A 494 -5.74 -16.80 15.34
CA CYS A 494 -4.44 -16.18 15.09
C CYS A 494 -3.57 -16.97 14.13
N LYS A 495 -3.68 -18.30 14.14
CA LYS A 495 -2.99 -19.18 13.19
C LYS A 495 -3.52 -19.01 11.77
N GLU A 496 -4.82 -18.76 11.62
CA GLU A 496 -5.46 -18.46 10.33
C GLU A 496 -5.18 -17.04 9.83
N GLY A 497 -4.60 -16.17 10.66
CA GLY A 497 -4.23 -14.81 10.29
C GLY A 497 -5.26 -13.74 10.66
N ALA A 498 -6.19 -14.05 11.55
CA ALA A 498 -7.18 -13.08 12.02
C ALA A 498 -6.53 -11.85 12.68
N PRO A 499 -7.20 -10.69 12.65
CA PRO A 499 -6.78 -9.50 13.37
C PRO A 499 -6.95 -9.68 14.89
N ILE A 500 -6.04 -9.10 15.68
CA ILE A 500 -5.99 -9.15 17.14
C ILE A 500 -7.24 -8.54 17.77
N TRP A 501 -7.91 -7.62 17.07
CA TRP A 501 -9.15 -7.00 17.53
C TRP A 501 -10.33 -7.97 17.59
N ASP A 502 -10.33 -9.03 16.78
CA ASP A 502 -11.36 -10.09 16.83
C ASP A 502 -11.22 -10.96 18.08
N VAL A 503 -10.01 -11.00 18.65
CA VAL A 503 -9.66 -11.75 19.86
C VAL A 503 -9.88 -10.91 21.13
N LEU A 504 -9.69 -9.59 21.04
CA LEU A 504 -9.78 -8.68 22.16
C LEU A 504 -11.20 -8.13 22.37
N GLN A 505 -11.47 -7.59 23.55
CA GLN A 505 -12.74 -6.94 23.92
C GLN A 505 -13.04 -5.63 23.17
N VAL A 506 -12.61 -5.48 21.91
CA VAL A 506 -12.86 -4.27 21.12
C VAL A 506 -14.23 -4.35 20.46
N ASP A 507 -15.16 -3.52 20.94
CA ASP A 507 -16.47 -3.34 20.31
C ASP A 507 -16.31 -2.64 18.93
N ASP A 508 -16.45 -3.43 17.86
CA ASP A 508 -16.47 -3.05 16.44
C ASP A 508 -15.43 -2.00 15.98
N PRO A 509 -14.18 -2.42 15.71
CA PRO A 509 -13.14 -1.53 15.18
C PRO A 509 -13.49 -0.95 13.79
N THR A 510 -14.36 -1.62 13.02
CA THR A 510 -14.75 -1.19 11.66
C THR A 510 -15.90 -0.18 11.65
N GLY A 511 -16.84 -0.29 12.59
CA GLY A 511 -17.95 0.65 12.77
C GLY A 511 -17.49 2.06 13.12
N MET A 512 -16.37 2.20 13.85
CA MET A 512 -15.77 3.51 14.15
C MET A 512 -15.28 4.21 12.87
N LEU A 513 -14.71 3.49 11.90
CA LEU A 513 -14.28 4.05 10.61
C LEU A 513 -15.45 4.30 9.66
N GLN A 514 -16.46 3.41 9.69
CA GLN A 514 -17.70 3.60 8.92
C GLN A 514 -18.49 4.84 9.35
N SER A 515 -18.30 5.31 10.58
CA SER A 515 -18.87 6.59 11.05
C SER A 515 -18.32 7.83 10.31
N ILE A 516 -17.15 7.70 9.66
CA ILE A 516 -16.56 8.75 8.82
C ILE A 516 -17.17 8.67 7.41
N ASN A 517 -18.43 9.06 7.28
CA ASN A 517 -19.04 9.16 5.97
C ASN A 517 -18.62 10.46 5.28
N ILE A 518 -17.62 10.36 4.40
CA ILE A 518 -17.04 11.53 3.69
C ILE A 518 -18.08 12.20 2.78
N THR A 519 -19.04 11.44 2.26
CA THR A 519 -20.11 12.00 1.44
C THR A 519 -20.98 13.00 2.18
N GLN A 520 -21.08 12.89 3.51
CA GLN A 520 -21.85 13.84 4.34
C GLN A 520 -21.22 15.24 4.33
N TYR A 521 -19.89 15.34 4.40
CA TYR A 521 -19.19 16.64 4.43
C TYR A 521 -19.11 17.28 3.04
N THR A 522 -19.13 16.46 1.98
CA THR A 522 -19.14 16.94 0.61
C THR A 522 -20.55 17.29 0.10
N ALA A 523 -21.61 16.72 0.69
CA ALA A 523 -22.99 17.00 0.30
C ALA A 523 -23.38 18.47 0.51
N GLU A 524 -22.92 19.10 1.60
CA GLU A 524 -23.18 20.51 1.87
C GLU A 524 -22.51 21.43 0.84
N ILE A 525 -21.26 21.11 0.48
CA ILE A 525 -20.53 21.81 -0.59
C ILE A 525 -21.23 21.62 -1.93
N GLN A 526 -21.64 20.39 -2.26
CA GLN A 526 -22.36 20.10 -3.51
C GLN A 526 -23.68 20.88 -3.60
N ASN A 527 -24.44 20.97 -2.50
CA ASN A 527 -25.67 21.76 -2.47
C ASN A 527 -25.40 23.26 -2.70
N LYS A 528 -24.35 23.79 -2.07
CA LYS A 528 -23.91 25.18 -2.25
C LYS A 528 -23.47 25.47 -3.69
N VAL A 529 -22.74 24.55 -4.33
CA VAL A 529 -22.36 24.62 -5.76
C VAL A 529 -23.58 24.60 -6.67
N ASN A 530 -24.53 23.69 -6.41
CA ASN A 530 -25.73 23.54 -7.22
C ASN A 530 -26.65 24.78 -7.15
N ASN A 531 -26.69 25.44 -5.99
CA ASN A 531 -27.54 26.62 -5.73
C ASN A 531 -26.85 27.96 -6.04
N PHE A 532 -25.61 27.96 -6.55
CA PHE A 532 -24.91 29.19 -6.90
C PHE A 532 -25.66 29.97 -8.01
N THR A 533 -25.97 31.24 -7.72
CA THR A 533 -26.64 32.18 -8.62
C THR A 533 -25.94 33.53 -8.55
N VAL A 534 -25.94 34.29 -9.64
CA VAL A 534 -25.24 35.58 -9.73
C VAL A 534 -26.15 36.64 -10.34
N ASP A 535 -26.05 37.86 -9.82
CA ASP A 535 -26.76 39.02 -10.35
C ASP A 535 -26.03 39.57 -11.58
N LEU A 536 -26.69 39.49 -12.74
CA LEU A 536 -26.14 39.89 -14.04
C LEU A 536 -26.90 41.06 -14.66
N SER A 537 -27.57 41.85 -13.81
CA SER A 537 -28.38 43.01 -14.21
C SER A 537 -27.65 43.94 -15.19
N GLY A 538 -26.34 44.15 -15.03
CA GLY A 538 -25.54 44.99 -15.93
C GLY A 538 -25.43 44.47 -17.38
N LEU A 539 -25.26 43.16 -17.57
CA LEU A 539 -25.24 42.53 -18.89
C LEU A 539 -26.61 42.62 -19.56
N THR A 540 -27.66 42.36 -18.78
CA THR A 540 -29.04 42.45 -19.27
C THR A 540 -29.36 43.86 -19.75
N ILE A 541 -28.93 44.90 -19.03
CA ILE A 541 -29.10 46.30 -19.43
C ILE A 541 -28.38 46.59 -20.76
N MET A 542 -27.14 46.14 -20.91
CA MET A 542 -26.36 46.34 -22.14
C MET A 542 -27.02 45.68 -23.36
N THR A 543 -27.46 44.43 -23.21
CA THR A 543 -28.19 43.67 -24.23
C THR A 543 -29.51 44.33 -24.61
N ILE A 544 -30.27 44.83 -23.63
CA ILE A 544 -31.53 45.56 -23.86
C ILE A 544 -31.29 46.82 -24.70
N ILE A 545 -30.26 47.61 -24.34
CA ILE A 545 -29.92 48.85 -25.08
C ILE A 545 -29.52 48.51 -26.52
N ALA A 546 -28.69 47.48 -26.72
CA ALA A 546 -28.25 47.05 -28.05
C ALA A 546 -29.42 46.59 -28.93
N ILE A 547 -30.26 45.67 -28.43
CA ILE A 547 -31.42 45.14 -29.17
C ILE A 547 -32.39 46.26 -29.51
N LYS A 548 -32.70 47.15 -28.55
CA LYS A 548 -33.60 48.28 -28.79
C LYS A 548 -33.07 49.20 -29.88
N THR A 549 -31.79 49.53 -29.85
CA THR A 549 -31.16 50.41 -30.84
C THR A 549 -31.15 49.77 -32.23
N LEU A 550 -30.85 48.47 -32.34
CA LEU A 550 -30.92 47.72 -33.59
C LEU A 550 -32.35 47.66 -34.16
N TYR A 551 -33.35 47.50 -33.28
CA TYR A 551 -34.76 47.53 -33.67
C TYR A 551 -35.16 48.90 -34.22
N GLU A 552 -34.72 49.99 -33.58
CA GLU A 552 -34.93 51.36 -34.07
C GLU A 552 -34.24 51.62 -35.42
N TYR A 553 -33.05 51.05 -35.64
CA TYR A 553 -32.38 51.08 -36.96
C TYR A 553 -33.20 50.36 -38.04
N SER A 554 -33.70 49.16 -37.76
CA SER A 554 -34.55 48.41 -38.70
C SER A 554 -35.83 49.19 -39.08
N HIS A 555 -36.43 49.89 -38.13
CA HIS A 555 -37.68 50.65 -38.35
C HIS A 555 -37.47 52.10 -38.80
N SER A 556 -36.22 52.53 -38.98
CA SER A 556 -35.89 53.87 -39.48
C SER A 556 -36.33 54.09 -40.94
N GLY A 557 -36.53 53.00 -41.69
CA GLY A 557 -36.86 53.03 -43.11
C GLY A 557 -35.63 53.17 -44.02
N ILE A 558 -34.42 53.03 -43.49
CA ILE A 558 -33.16 53.16 -44.21
C ILE A 558 -33.05 52.25 -45.45
N GLU A 559 -33.63 51.04 -45.40
CA GLU A 559 -33.72 50.12 -46.55
C GLU A 559 -34.56 50.68 -47.71
N LYS A 560 -35.52 51.56 -47.41
CA LYS A 560 -36.47 52.12 -48.39
C LYS A 560 -35.98 53.41 -49.04
N VAL A 561 -34.73 53.82 -48.79
CA VAL A 561 -34.14 55.00 -49.44
C VAL A 561 -34.06 54.71 -50.94
N PRO A 562 -34.66 55.54 -51.82
CA PRO A 562 -34.76 55.25 -53.25
C PRO A 562 -33.46 55.61 -53.98
N TYR A 563 -32.34 55.01 -53.60
CA TYR A 563 -31.00 55.36 -54.12
C TYR A 563 -30.88 55.12 -55.63
N ASP A 564 -31.50 54.08 -56.18
CA ASP A 564 -31.52 53.83 -57.63
C ASP A 564 -32.20 54.97 -58.41
N ALA A 565 -33.32 55.48 -57.88
CA ALA A 565 -34.02 56.61 -58.46
C ALA A 565 -33.20 57.90 -58.35
N MET A 566 -32.42 58.06 -57.26
CA MET A 566 -31.53 59.20 -57.08
C MET A 566 -30.33 59.14 -58.03
N LEU A 567 -29.73 57.96 -58.21
CA LEU A 567 -28.65 57.72 -59.17
C LEU A 567 -29.08 58.05 -60.59
N ALA A 568 -30.30 57.67 -61.00
CA ALA A 568 -30.84 58.00 -62.32
C ALA A 568 -30.96 59.52 -62.56
N GLN A 569 -31.22 60.31 -61.51
CA GLN A 569 -31.42 61.77 -61.61
C GLN A 569 -30.11 62.57 -61.69
N ILE A 570 -28.97 61.96 -61.35
CA ILE A 570 -27.65 62.63 -61.39
C ILE A 570 -26.83 62.26 -62.64
N GLN A 571 -27.29 61.33 -63.47
CA GLN A 571 -26.64 60.91 -64.71
C GLN A 571 -26.68 61.95 -65.85
N PRO A 572 -27.73 62.77 -66.04
CA PRO A 572 -27.75 63.78 -67.10
C PRO A 572 -26.68 64.87 -66.90
N PRO A 573 -26.11 65.43 -67.98
CA PRO A 573 -25.17 66.55 -67.87
C PRO A 573 -25.83 67.77 -67.23
N LEU A 574 -25.07 68.56 -66.45
CA LEU A 574 -25.63 69.70 -65.70
C LEU A 574 -26.25 70.75 -66.63
N VAL A 575 -25.55 71.11 -67.70
CA VAL A 575 -25.99 72.07 -68.72
C VAL A 575 -25.85 71.43 -70.09
N THR A 576 -26.86 71.61 -70.95
CA THR A 576 -26.90 71.00 -72.31
C THR A 576 -25.75 71.50 -73.19
N LEU A 577 -25.33 72.75 -72.98
CA LEU A 577 -24.33 73.44 -73.76
C LEU A 577 -23.08 73.72 -72.93
N ASP A 578 -21.90 73.55 -73.54
CA ASP A 578 -20.65 73.98 -72.93
C ASP A 578 -20.59 75.52 -72.87
N LEU A 579 -20.73 76.05 -71.65
CA LEU A 579 -20.70 77.49 -71.39
C LEU A 579 -19.35 78.11 -71.75
N GLY A 580 -18.25 77.36 -71.65
CA GLY A 580 -16.91 77.81 -72.03
C GLY A 580 -16.75 77.93 -73.55
N HIS A 581 -17.31 76.98 -74.29
CA HIS A 581 -17.37 77.06 -75.74
C HIS A 581 -18.25 78.23 -76.21
N LEU A 582 -19.46 78.38 -75.65
CA LEU A 582 -20.35 79.50 -75.97
C LEU A 582 -19.72 80.85 -75.62
N ALA A 583 -19.07 80.99 -74.46
CA ALA A 583 -18.34 82.19 -74.09
C ALA A 583 -17.22 82.54 -75.08
N SER A 584 -16.50 81.54 -75.59
CA SER A 584 -15.44 81.74 -76.59
C SER A 584 -16.00 82.18 -77.93
N MET A 585 -17.12 81.59 -78.38
CA MET A 585 -17.84 82.00 -79.58
C MET A 585 -18.38 83.44 -79.48
N LEU A 586 -18.90 83.84 -78.31
CA LEU A 586 -19.39 85.21 -78.10
C LEU A 586 -18.24 86.23 -78.09
N LYS A 587 -17.07 85.87 -77.57
CA LYS A 587 -15.85 86.71 -77.64
C LYS A 587 -15.37 86.90 -79.06
N SER A 588 -15.33 85.85 -79.89
CA SER A 588 -14.96 85.97 -81.30
C SER A 588 -16.01 86.75 -82.09
N LEU A 589 -17.29 86.56 -81.79
CA LEU A 589 -18.36 87.33 -82.42
C LEU A 589 -18.28 88.82 -82.08
N ALA A 590 -17.83 89.17 -80.87
CA ALA A 590 -17.65 90.56 -80.46
C ALA A 590 -16.54 91.31 -81.24
N THR A 591 -15.51 90.62 -81.75
CA THR A 591 -14.41 91.27 -82.49
C THR A 591 -14.79 91.66 -83.92
N VAL A 592 -15.85 91.05 -84.48
CA VAL A 592 -16.35 91.32 -85.84
C VAL A 592 -17.52 92.30 -85.88
N GLN A 593 -17.95 92.84 -84.72
CA GLN A 593 -19.05 93.82 -84.63
C GLN A 593 -18.59 95.27 -84.87
N ASN A 594 -19.35 96.00 -85.67
CA ASN A 594 -19.14 97.45 -85.90
C ASN A 594 -19.85 98.34 -84.85
N ASN A 595 -20.88 97.83 -84.16
CA ASN A 595 -21.61 98.57 -83.13
C ASN A 595 -20.98 98.33 -81.75
N ASP A 596 -20.46 99.40 -81.15
CA ASP A 596 -19.83 99.41 -79.82
C ASP A 596 -20.71 98.81 -78.72
N THR A 597 -22.02 99.09 -78.75
CA THR A 597 -22.99 98.61 -77.76
C THR A 597 -23.13 97.09 -77.83
N ILE A 598 -23.27 96.53 -79.04
CA ILE A 598 -23.39 95.07 -79.25
C ILE A 598 -22.07 94.38 -78.90
N ARG A 599 -20.93 94.95 -79.29
CA ARG A 599 -19.59 94.45 -78.94
C ARG A 599 -19.40 94.35 -77.43
N THR A 600 -19.75 95.39 -76.68
CA THR A 600 -19.63 95.39 -75.21
C THR A 600 -20.63 94.43 -74.57
N GLN A 601 -21.86 94.33 -75.07
CA GLN A 601 -22.84 93.35 -74.58
C GLN A 601 -22.38 91.91 -74.78
N LEU A 602 -21.87 91.54 -75.97
CA LEU A 602 -21.34 90.21 -76.24
C LEU A 602 -20.12 89.86 -75.37
N GLN A 603 -19.21 90.82 -75.13
CA GLN A 603 -18.07 90.63 -74.23
C GLN A 603 -18.50 90.44 -72.77
N ASN A 604 -19.49 91.21 -72.32
CA ASN A 604 -20.03 91.10 -70.96
C ASN A 604 -20.73 89.76 -70.75
N GLU A 605 -21.58 89.33 -71.69
CA GLU A 605 -22.24 88.02 -71.64
C GLU A 605 -21.24 86.87 -71.70
N ALA A 606 -20.21 86.95 -72.55
CA ALA A 606 -19.14 85.94 -72.58
C ALA A 606 -18.36 85.83 -71.27
N ASN A 607 -18.04 86.96 -70.64
CA ASN A 607 -17.37 86.96 -69.34
C ASN A 607 -18.29 86.46 -68.22
N ALA A 608 -19.59 86.79 -68.27
CA ALA A 608 -20.58 86.29 -67.33
C ALA A 608 -20.76 84.77 -67.43
N LEU A 609 -20.88 84.22 -68.64
CA LEU A 609 -20.94 82.77 -68.88
C LEU A 609 -19.66 82.06 -68.41
N GLY A 610 -18.49 82.65 -68.64
CA GLY A 610 -17.22 82.15 -68.09
C GLY A 610 -17.18 82.18 -66.55
N GLY A 611 -17.79 83.19 -65.93
CA GLY A 611 -17.98 83.28 -64.48
C GLY A 611 -18.91 82.21 -63.92
N ILE A 612 -20.03 81.94 -64.61
CA ILE A 612 -20.98 80.88 -64.25
C ILE A 612 -20.33 79.49 -64.37
N GLN A 613 -19.54 79.25 -65.41
CA GLN A 613 -18.80 78.00 -65.61
C GLN A 613 -17.79 77.73 -64.48
N ASN A 614 -16.96 78.73 -64.16
CA ASN A 614 -15.87 78.57 -63.18
C ASN A 614 -16.32 78.72 -61.71
N GLY A 615 -17.47 79.33 -61.47
CA GLY A 615 -18.11 79.45 -60.16
C GLY A 615 -19.23 78.44 -59.98
N THR A 616 -20.45 78.82 -60.36
CA THR A 616 -21.69 78.09 -60.07
C THR A 616 -21.70 76.65 -60.59
N VAL A 617 -21.24 76.38 -61.82
CA VAL A 617 -21.19 75.03 -62.41
C VAL A 617 -20.13 74.15 -61.74
N ARG A 618 -18.93 74.70 -61.51
CA ARG A 618 -17.84 73.98 -60.85
C ARG A 618 -18.20 73.58 -59.42
N GLU A 619 -18.82 74.49 -58.65
CA GLU A 619 -19.31 74.21 -57.29
C GLU A 619 -20.37 73.10 -57.28
N GLN A 620 -21.31 73.12 -58.22
CA GLN A 620 -22.32 72.07 -58.35
C GLN A 620 -21.72 70.71 -58.71
N ASN A 621 -20.71 70.65 -59.58
CA ASN A 621 -20.01 69.41 -59.91
C ASN A 621 -19.31 68.78 -58.70
N VAL A 622 -18.75 69.59 -57.78
CA VAL A 622 -18.16 69.10 -56.53
C VAL A 622 -19.24 68.45 -55.64
N HIS A 623 -20.41 69.08 -55.50
CA HIS A 623 -21.53 68.50 -54.76
C HIS A 623 -22.08 67.23 -55.43
N LEU A 624 -22.09 67.18 -56.76
CA LEU A 624 -22.54 66.02 -57.52
C LEU A 624 -21.60 64.83 -57.39
N SER A 625 -20.28 65.06 -57.41
CA SER A 625 -19.28 64.02 -57.11
C SER A 625 -19.49 63.45 -55.70
N LYS A 626 -19.63 64.32 -54.70
CA LYS A 626 -19.85 63.89 -53.31
C LYS A 626 -21.18 63.14 -53.13
N LEU A 627 -22.22 63.55 -53.84
CA LEU A 627 -23.51 62.85 -53.88
C LEU A 627 -23.35 61.45 -54.52
N ASN A 628 -22.64 61.36 -55.64
CA ASN A 628 -22.39 60.10 -56.34
C ASN A 628 -21.62 59.10 -55.47
N ASP A 629 -20.57 59.55 -54.77
CA ASP A 629 -19.78 58.71 -53.87
C ASP A 629 -20.64 58.19 -52.70
N SER A 630 -21.46 59.07 -52.12
CA SER A 630 -22.34 58.73 -51.00
C SER A 630 -23.47 57.77 -51.40
N LEU A 631 -24.00 57.90 -52.63
CA LEU A 631 -25.01 56.99 -53.18
C LEU A 631 -24.44 55.60 -53.49
N HIS A 632 -23.22 55.51 -54.03
CA HIS A 632 -22.55 54.22 -54.24
C HIS A 632 -22.24 53.52 -52.91
N SER A 633 -21.81 54.28 -51.89
CA SER A 633 -21.63 53.74 -50.54
C SER A 633 -22.94 53.18 -49.97
N LEU A 634 -24.08 53.84 -50.18
CA LEU A 634 -25.39 53.32 -49.77
C LEU A 634 -25.78 52.05 -50.52
N ALA A 635 -25.58 52.02 -51.84
CA ALA A 635 -25.90 50.86 -52.68
C ALA A 635 -25.13 49.60 -52.26
N GLU A 636 -23.91 49.76 -51.74
CA GLU A 636 -23.08 48.65 -51.22
C GLU A 636 -23.61 48.07 -49.90
N HIS A 637 -24.10 48.92 -48.99
CA HIS A 637 -24.43 48.51 -47.61
C HIS A 637 -25.89 48.10 -47.40
N LEU A 638 -26.83 48.70 -48.15
CA LEU A 638 -28.28 48.56 -47.91
C LEU A 638 -28.88 47.17 -48.21
N PRO A 639 -28.53 46.45 -49.30
CA PRO A 639 -29.26 45.24 -49.70
C PRO A 639 -29.32 44.12 -48.66
N ASN A 640 -28.27 43.97 -47.84
CA ASN A 640 -28.18 42.93 -46.82
C ASN A 640 -28.45 43.44 -45.40
N MET A 641 -28.74 44.73 -45.24
CA MET A 641 -28.74 45.40 -43.94
C MET A 641 -29.84 44.88 -43.01
N GLN A 642 -31.04 44.61 -43.53
CA GLN A 642 -32.16 44.06 -42.76
C GLN A 642 -31.83 42.66 -42.23
N ALA A 643 -31.25 41.80 -43.08
CA ALA A 643 -30.84 40.45 -42.71
C ALA A 643 -29.74 40.48 -41.64
N ASN A 644 -28.74 41.36 -41.80
CA ASN A 644 -27.65 41.52 -40.84
C ASN A 644 -28.14 42.03 -39.48
N ILE A 645 -29.10 42.97 -39.45
CA ILE A 645 -29.73 43.44 -38.19
C ILE A 645 -30.46 42.30 -37.49
N ASN A 646 -31.30 41.54 -38.20
CA ASN A 646 -32.07 40.44 -37.62
C ASN A 646 -31.14 39.34 -37.07
N HIS A 647 -30.13 38.95 -37.85
CA HIS A 647 -29.10 38.00 -37.44
C HIS A 647 -28.33 38.50 -36.21
N THR A 648 -28.00 39.79 -36.15
CA THR A 648 -27.33 40.39 -34.98
C THR A 648 -28.21 40.37 -33.73
N ILE A 649 -29.52 40.62 -33.86
CA ILE A 649 -30.47 40.53 -32.74
C ILE A 649 -30.55 39.08 -32.21
N GLU A 650 -30.56 38.09 -33.10
CA GLU A 650 -30.53 36.66 -32.73
C GLU A 650 -29.22 36.28 -32.05
N ASN A 651 -28.08 36.73 -32.60
CA ASN A 651 -26.76 36.53 -32.00
C ASN A 651 -26.68 37.12 -30.59
N ILE A 652 -27.19 38.33 -30.36
CA ILE A 652 -27.18 38.97 -29.04
C ILE A 652 -28.07 38.23 -28.04
N ARG A 653 -29.23 37.70 -28.46
CA ARG A 653 -30.08 36.86 -27.59
C ARG A 653 -29.38 35.55 -27.24
N SER A 654 -28.79 34.89 -28.23
CA SER A 654 -28.00 33.67 -28.02
C SER A 654 -26.80 33.90 -27.09
N LEU A 655 -26.14 35.05 -27.22
CA LEU A 655 -25.03 35.47 -26.36
C LEU A 655 -25.44 35.52 -24.89
N GLN A 656 -26.63 36.05 -24.58
CA GLN A 656 -27.14 36.15 -23.22
C GLN A 656 -27.39 34.76 -22.61
N ASP A 657 -28.06 33.86 -23.33
CA ASP A 657 -28.37 32.52 -22.82
C ASP A 657 -27.10 31.66 -22.70
N THR A 658 -26.20 31.75 -23.70
CA THR A 658 -24.96 30.97 -23.78
C THR A 658 -23.92 31.44 -22.76
N LEU A 659 -23.78 32.75 -22.53
CA LEU A 659 -22.80 33.28 -21.57
C LEU A 659 -23.22 32.96 -20.13
N ILE A 660 -24.47 33.25 -19.75
CA ILE A 660 -24.92 33.11 -18.36
C ILE A 660 -25.06 31.64 -17.98
N GLY A 661 -25.87 30.90 -18.73
CA GLY A 661 -26.09 29.48 -18.48
C GLY A 661 -24.79 28.69 -18.66
N GLY A 662 -24.02 29.03 -19.70
CA GLY A 662 -22.79 28.32 -20.04
C GLY A 662 -21.65 28.51 -19.05
N ILE A 663 -21.47 29.70 -18.45
CA ILE A 663 -20.45 29.93 -17.42
C ILE A 663 -20.86 29.26 -16.10
N ILE A 664 -22.11 29.43 -15.67
CA ILE A 664 -22.60 28.80 -14.42
C ILE A 664 -22.50 27.28 -14.51
N GLN A 665 -22.88 26.68 -15.64
CA GLN A 665 -22.75 25.23 -15.85
C GLN A 665 -21.28 24.77 -15.88
N LEU A 666 -20.39 25.56 -16.50
CA LEU A 666 -18.95 25.26 -16.49
C LEU A 666 -18.39 25.26 -15.07
N LEU A 667 -18.71 26.29 -14.28
CA LEU A 667 -18.30 26.38 -12.88
C LEU A 667 -18.84 25.20 -12.05
N LYS A 668 -20.11 24.82 -12.25
CA LYS A 668 -20.73 23.65 -11.60
C LYS A 668 -20.06 22.33 -11.99
N ASN A 669 -19.75 22.15 -13.27
CA ASN A 669 -19.11 20.92 -13.75
C ASN A 669 -17.68 20.77 -13.23
N GLU A 670 -16.88 21.84 -13.31
CA GLU A 670 -15.50 21.83 -12.82
C GLU A 670 -15.44 21.64 -11.31
N SER A 671 -16.29 22.33 -10.54
CA SER A 671 -16.37 22.14 -9.07
C SER A 671 -16.85 20.74 -8.69
N THR A 672 -17.83 20.17 -9.39
CA THR A 672 -18.28 18.79 -9.16
C THR A 672 -17.19 17.78 -9.50
N CYS A 673 -16.38 18.04 -10.54
CA CYS A 673 -15.23 17.22 -10.88
C CYS A 673 -14.18 17.23 -9.76
N LEU A 674 -13.80 18.41 -9.26
CA LEU A 674 -12.87 18.56 -8.13
C LEU A 674 -13.40 17.87 -6.87
N LEU A 675 -14.69 18.04 -6.54
CA LEU A 675 -15.28 17.39 -5.37
C LEU A 675 -15.25 15.86 -5.50
N ARG A 676 -15.52 15.32 -6.69
CA ARG A 676 -15.44 13.88 -6.95
C ARG A 676 -14.01 13.34 -6.80
N LYS A 677 -13.01 14.06 -7.28
CA LYS A 677 -11.58 13.70 -7.09
C LYS A 677 -11.21 13.75 -5.61
N ALA A 678 -11.63 14.78 -4.88
CA ALA A 678 -11.44 14.87 -3.44
C ALA A 678 -12.05 13.68 -2.72
N ILE A 679 -13.31 13.35 -2.98
CA ILE A 679 -13.97 12.15 -2.43
C ILE A 679 -13.16 10.90 -2.75
N ALA A 680 -12.70 10.73 -3.99
CA ALA A 680 -11.92 9.56 -4.39
C ALA A 680 -10.60 9.42 -3.62
N HIS A 681 -9.82 10.51 -3.47
CA HIS A 681 -8.58 10.48 -2.68
C HIS A 681 -8.86 10.11 -1.22
N PHE A 682 -9.96 10.60 -0.67
CA PHE A 682 -10.34 10.29 0.70
C PHE A 682 -10.87 8.88 0.90
N THR A 683 -11.72 8.39 -0.02
CA THR A 683 -12.19 7.00 0.00
C THR A 683 -10.99 6.07 -0.10
N GLN A 684 -10.02 6.34 -0.99
CA GLN A 684 -8.81 5.55 -1.09
C GLN A 684 -8.01 5.52 0.22
N TYR A 685 -7.92 6.66 0.92
CA TYR A 685 -7.27 6.71 2.23
C TYR A 685 -8.06 5.88 3.26
N LEU A 686 -9.38 6.02 3.34
CA LEU A 686 -10.20 5.23 4.28
C LEU A 686 -10.14 3.73 3.98
N ASP A 687 -10.09 3.33 2.71
CA ASP A 687 -9.92 1.93 2.31
C ASP A 687 -8.56 1.40 2.76
N TRP A 688 -7.50 2.20 2.57
CA TRP A 688 -6.16 1.87 3.08
C TRP A 688 -6.13 1.77 4.60
N VAL A 689 -6.75 2.70 5.33
CA VAL A 689 -6.85 2.66 6.79
C VAL A 689 -7.62 1.42 7.26
N THR A 690 -8.75 1.12 6.60
CA THR A 690 -9.55 -0.06 6.89
C THR A 690 -8.71 -1.32 6.71
N LYS A 691 -8.05 -1.47 5.56
CA LYS A 691 -7.16 -2.59 5.27
C LYS A 691 -6.01 -2.69 6.26
N LEU A 692 -5.41 -1.56 6.62
CA LEU A 692 -4.31 -1.51 7.58
C LEU A 692 -4.77 -2.02 8.96
N ILE A 693 -5.96 -1.61 9.41
CA ILE A 693 -6.53 -2.01 10.70
C ILE A 693 -7.05 -3.46 10.70
N THR A 694 -7.55 -3.96 9.56
CA THR A 694 -8.11 -5.32 9.45
C THR A 694 -7.08 -6.39 9.05
N GLU A 695 -6.05 -6.06 8.28
CA GLU A 695 -5.14 -7.05 7.68
C GLU A 695 -3.67 -6.88 8.13
N ASP A 696 -3.12 -5.66 8.08
CA ASP A 696 -1.66 -5.47 8.12
C ASP A 696 -1.08 -5.14 9.51
N VAL A 697 -1.83 -4.46 10.39
CA VAL A 697 -1.31 -3.94 11.68
C VAL A 697 -1.80 -4.74 12.87
N SER A 698 -2.80 -5.58 12.65
CA SER A 698 -3.48 -6.31 13.71
C SER A 698 -3.25 -7.81 13.64
N SER A 699 -2.57 -8.38 12.64
CA SER A 699 -2.46 -9.84 12.54
C SER A 699 -1.93 -10.46 13.84
N CYS A 700 -2.74 -11.31 14.48
CA CYS A 700 -2.35 -11.93 15.72
C CYS A 700 -1.45 -13.16 15.53
N GLN A 701 -0.91 -13.37 14.32
CA GLN A 701 0.05 -14.44 13.98
C GLN A 701 1.32 -14.44 14.83
N SER A 702 1.68 -13.32 15.47
CA SER A 702 2.78 -13.29 16.43
C SER A 702 2.53 -14.20 17.63
N VAL A 703 1.27 -14.39 18.05
CA VAL A 703 0.87 -15.27 19.16
C VAL A 703 1.23 -16.75 18.89
N PRO A 704 0.71 -17.41 17.84
CA PRO A 704 1.04 -18.81 17.57
C PRO A 704 2.52 -18.98 17.24
N ARG A 705 3.17 -18.02 16.56
CA ARG A 705 4.63 -18.09 16.30
C ARG A 705 5.43 -18.12 17.59
N THR A 706 5.12 -17.25 18.56
CA THR A 706 5.81 -17.24 19.85
C THR A 706 5.57 -18.53 20.62
N LEU A 707 4.33 -19.03 20.66
CA LEU A 707 3.99 -20.28 21.36
C LEU A 707 4.65 -21.52 20.72
N ASP A 708 4.62 -21.62 19.38
CA ASP A 708 5.23 -22.72 18.64
C ASP A 708 6.76 -22.70 18.75
N ASN A 709 7.38 -21.51 18.80
CA ASN A 709 8.82 -21.36 19.06
C ASN A 709 9.18 -21.85 20.47
N ILE A 710 8.41 -21.45 21.49
CA ILE A 710 8.64 -21.90 22.87
C ILE A 710 8.46 -23.42 22.97
N HIS A 711 7.42 -23.98 22.35
CA HIS A 711 7.22 -25.43 22.27
C HIS A 711 8.44 -26.14 21.67
N THR A 712 8.90 -25.67 20.51
CA THR A 712 10.07 -26.25 19.81
C THR A 712 11.31 -26.24 20.71
N VAL A 713 11.56 -25.13 21.41
CA VAL A 713 12.71 -25.01 22.30
C VAL A 713 12.60 -25.96 23.50
N VAL A 714 11.47 -25.94 24.21
CA VAL A 714 11.30 -26.71 25.45
C VAL A 714 11.18 -28.21 25.18
N CYS A 715 10.38 -28.59 24.18
CA CYS A 715 10.04 -29.99 23.91
C CYS A 715 11.04 -30.65 22.95
N ASP A 716 11.33 -30.00 21.82
CA ASP A 716 12.17 -30.64 20.79
C ASP A 716 13.66 -30.49 21.05
N ASN A 717 14.12 -29.32 21.50
CA ASN A 717 15.55 -29.07 21.68
C ASN A 717 16.08 -29.49 23.06
N ILE A 718 15.26 -29.41 24.11
CA ILE A 718 15.68 -29.74 25.48
C ILE A 718 15.16 -31.11 25.93
N THR A 719 13.83 -31.30 25.93
CA THR A 719 13.20 -32.50 26.54
C THR A 719 13.50 -33.78 25.76
N ASN A 720 13.48 -33.75 24.43
CA ASN A 720 13.79 -34.92 23.61
C ASN A 720 15.23 -35.44 23.82
N PRO A 721 16.30 -34.62 23.73
CA PRO A 721 17.66 -35.06 24.06
C PRO A 721 17.83 -35.51 25.52
N TRP A 722 17.13 -34.86 26.46
CA TRP A 722 17.13 -35.26 27.87
C TRP A 722 16.54 -36.66 28.06
N ASN A 723 15.44 -36.95 27.37
CA ASN A 723 14.81 -38.26 27.40
C ASN A 723 15.68 -39.34 26.75
N GLY A 724 16.34 -38.98 25.65
CA GLY A 724 17.36 -39.83 25.05
C GLY A 724 18.51 -40.14 26.02
N PHE A 725 18.99 -39.13 26.77
CA PHE A 725 20.11 -39.28 27.69
C PHE A 725 19.85 -40.35 28.76
N TRP A 726 18.74 -40.24 29.51
CA TRP A 726 18.46 -41.21 30.57
C TRP A 726 18.17 -42.60 30.01
N PHE A 727 17.55 -42.68 28.83
CA PHE A 727 17.26 -43.95 28.16
C PHE A 727 18.53 -44.69 27.75
N CYS A 728 19.49 -43.99 27.14
CA CYS A 728 20.80 -44.56 26.79
C CYS A 728 21.62 -44.91 28.03
N LEU A 729 21.54 -44.10 29.09
CA LEU A 729 22.20 -44.42 30.37
C LEU A 729 21.58 -45.66 31.03
N ALA A 730 20.25 -45.82 30.95
CA ALA A 730 19.52 -46.99 31.44
C ALA A 730 19.92 -48.24 30.66
N TRP A 731 20.02 -48.14 29.32
CA TRP A 731 20.58 -49.19 28.48
C TRP A 731 21.95 -49.62 28.98
N CYS A 732 22.90 -48.68 29.12
CA CYS A 732 24.25 -49.01 29.60
C CYS A 732 24.20 -49.71 30.96
N THR A 733 23.42 -49.17 31.90
CA THR A 733 23.28 -49.70 33.25
C THR A 733 22.71 -51.13 33.26
N PHE A 734 21.73 -51.41 32.43
CA PHE A 734 21.14 -52.76 32.30
C PHE A 734 22.15 -53.77 31.74
N PHE A 735 22.88 -53.39 30.68
CA PHE A 735 23.90 -54.26 30.06
C PHE A 735 25.16 -54.46 30.92
N LEU A 736 25.34 -53.72 32.02
CA LEU A 736 26.39 -54.03 33.00
C LEU A 736 26.18 -55.41 33.65
N ILE A 737 24.94 -55.87 33.83
CA ILE A 737 24.67 -57.19 34.43
C ILE A 737 25.28 -58.33 33.60
N PRO A 738 24.91 -58.51 32.31
CA PRO A 738 25.53 -59.55 31.49
C PRO A 738 27.04 -59.32 31.32
N ASN A 739 27.50 -58.07 31.22
CA ASN A 739 28.93 -57.76 31.13
C ASN A 739 29.70 -58.29 32.33
N ILE A 740 29.24 -58.00 33.54
CA ILE A 740 29.85 -58.48 34.79
C ILE A 740 29.85 -60.00 34.86
N LEU A 741 28.71 -60.65 34.60
CA LEU A 741 28.61 -62.11 34.68
C LEU A 741 29.56 -62.81 33.70
N LEU A 742 29.67 -62.28 32.47
CA LEU A 742 30.53 -62.81 31.43
C LEU A 742 32.02 -62.48 31.67
N SER A 743 32.34 -61.30 32.21
CA SER A 743 33.69 -60.95 32.66
C SER A 743 34.15 -61.86 33.79
N ILE A 744 33.32 -62.12 34.81
CA ILE A 744 33.64 -63.08 35.89
C ILE A 744 33.91 -64.46 35.32
N LYS A 745 33.08 -64.93 34.38
CA LYS A 745 33.26 -66.23 33.75
C LYS A 745 34.55 -66.31 32.90
N SER A 746 34.85 -65.22 32.19
CA SER A 746 36.08 -65.09 31.40
C SER A 746 37.33 -65.10 32.30
N VAL A 747 37.29 -64.40 33.43
CA VAL A 747 38.34 -64.38 34.46
C VAL A 747 38.60 -65.79 35.03
N GLU A 748 37.55 -66.56 35.31
CA GLU A 748 37.69 -67.97 35.73
C GLU A 748 38.41 -68.80 34.66
N HIS A 749 38.07 -68.62 33.37
CA HIS A 749 38.74 -69.32 32.28
C HIS A 749 40.23 -68.95 32.13
N PHE A 750 40.59 -67.68 32.35
CA PHE A 750 42.00 -67.23 32.31
C PHE A 750 42.83 -67.73 33.50
N SER A 751 42.24 -67.85 34.70
CA SER A 751 42.92 -68.37 35.91
C SER A 751 43.29 -69.87 35.82
N LEU A 752 42.56 -70.66 35.03
CA LEU A 752 42.72 -72.11 34.92
C LEU A 752 43.84 -72.56 33.98
N LEU A 753 44.44 -71.62 33.23
CA LEU A 753 45.55 -71.87 32.33
C LEU A 753 46.85 -71.80 33.14
N LYS A 754 47.30 -72.89 33.78
CA LYS A 754 48.63 -72.92 34.41
C LYS A 754 49.73 -72.82 33.35
N PRO A 755 50.85 -72.11 33.59
CA PRO A 755 52.03 -72.23 32.74
C PRO A 755 52.54 -73.66 32.83
N ILE A 756 52.77 -74.32 31.70
CA ILE A 756 53.48 -75.60 31.67
C ILE A 756 54.92 -75.28 32.04
N SER A 757 55.30 -75.54 33.29
CA SER A 757 56.70 -75.53 33.71
C SER A 757 57.45 -76.60 32.91
N SER A 758 58.58 -76.22 32.31
CA SER A 758 59.43 -77.00 31.41
C SER A 758 60.17 -78.16 32.08
N HIS A 759 59.49 -79.01 32.85
CA HIS A 759 60.11 -80.19 33.48
C HIS A 759 59.33 -81.50 33.37
N SER A 760 58.18 -81.54 32.73
CA SER A 760 57.39 -82.77 32.57
C SER A 760 57.23 -83.19 31.11
N ARG A 761 58.32 -83.21 30.34
CA ARG A 761 58.32 -83.68 28.93
C ARG A 761 59.32 -84.82 28.68
N LEU A 762 59.82 -85.48 29.72
CA LEU A 762 60.76 -86.60 29.61
C LEU A 762 60.32 -87.72 30.57
N GLU A 763 59.18 -88.33 30.30
CA GLU A 763 58.79 -89.67 30.76
C GLU A 763 57.34 -89.91 30.31
N GLU A 764 57.18 -90.35 29.07
CA GLU A 764 56.12 -91.28 28.61
C GLU A 764 56.13 -91.33 27.06
N GLU A 765 57.19 -91.92 26.51
CA GLU A 765 57.07 -92.75 25.30
C GLU A 765 57.30 -94.20 25.75
N ASN A 766 56.21 -94.98 25.92
CA ASN A 766 56.12 -96.37 25.47
C ASN A 766 54.73 -96.98 25.74
N PRO A 767 54.24 -97.90 24.90
CA PRO A 767 52.84 -98.34 24.88
C PRO A 767 52.60 -99.65 25.65
N PHE A 768 51.44 -99.74 26.32
CA PHE A 768 50.81 -100.94 26.95
C PHE A 768 51.40 -101.49 28.27
N PRO A 769 50.57 -102.13 29.13
CA PRO A 769 50.46 -101.76 30.54
C PRO A 769 50.89 -102.87 31.50
N LEU A 770 51.40 -102.53 32.69
CA LEU A 770 51.42 -103.47 33.81
C LEU A 770 51.06 -102.81 35.14
N THR A 771 50.13 -103.50 35.79
CA THR A 771 49.53 -103.35 37.10
C THR A 771 50.51 -103.46 38.25
N GLY A 772 50.22 -102.74 39.34
CA GLY A 772 50.23 -103.35 40.67
C GLY A 772 51.26 -102.85 41.68
N LYS A 773 50.73 -102.12 42.67
CA LYS A 773 51.01 -102.19 44.12
C LYS A 773 52.47 -102.28 44.60
N SER A 774 52.90 -101.27 45.38
CA SER A 774 53.35 -101.49 46.77
C SER A 774 53.52 -100.17 47.53
N HIS A 775 53.29 -100.27 48.84
CA HIS A 775 53.21 -99.22 49.86
C HIS A 775 54.62 -98.87 50.44
N PRO A 776 54.74 -97.91 51.39
CA PRO A 776 55.76 -96.86 51.40
C PRO A 776 57.06 -97.25 52.13
N PHE A 777 58.16 -96.55 51.81
CA PHE A 777 59.34 -96.49 52.67
C PHE A 777 59.76 -95.03 52.90
N ALA A 778 59.83 -94.69 54.18
CA ALA A 778 60.39 -93.45 54.70
C ALA A 778 61.92 -93.46 54.59
N VAL A 779 62.52 -92.30 54.34
CA VAL A 779 63.91 -92.02 54.74
C VAL A 779 63.96 -90.68 55.48
N GLN A 780 64.56 -90.77 56.66
CA GLN A 780 64.79 -89.73 57.67
C GLN A 780 65.83 -88.68 57.24
N SER A 781 65.55 -87.43 57.62
CA SER A 781 66.40 -86.51 58.41
C SER A 781 67.92 -86.60 58.28
N ILE A 782 68.54 -85.48 57.86
CA ILE A 782 69.72 -84.92 58.55
C ILE A 782 69.53 -83.40 58.71
N ARG A 783 69.68 -82.93 59.96
CA ARG A 783 69.73 -81.53 60.38
C ARG A 783 71.14 -81.29 60.93
N THR A 784 71.79 -80.20 60.52
CA THR A 784 72.66 -79.25 61.28
C THR A 784 73.50 -78.47 60.24
N SER A 785 73.26 -77.18 59.99
CA SER A 785 73.79 -76.03 60.75
C SER A 785 75.32 -76.06 60.94
N GLU A 786 76.07 -75.49 59.99
CA GLU A 786 77.30 -74.72 60.19
C GLU A 786 77.68 -74.05 58.85
N ILE A 787 78.18 -72.81 58.93
CA ILE A 787 77.99 -71.74 57.92
C ILE A 787 79.22 -71.63 57.00
N LEU A 788 79.05 -72.01 55.74
CA LEU A 788 79.62 -71.38 54.53
C LEU A 788 78.74 -71.77 53.32
#